data_AF-A0A2N6QP25-F1
#
_entry.id   AF-A0A2N6QP25-F1
#
_cell.length_a   1.000
_cell.length_b   1.000
_cell.length_c   1.000
_cell.angle_alpha   90.00
_cell.angle_beta   90.00
_cell.angle_gamma   90.00
#
_symmetry.space_group_name_H-M   'P 1'
#
loop_
_entity.id
_entity.type
_entity.pdbx_description
1 polymer ?
#
loop_
_entity_poly.entity_id
_entity_poly.type
_entity_poly.pdbx_seq_one_letter_code
_entity_poly.pdbx_strand_id
1 'polypeptide(L)'
;MKHRILSLLLLFAAVFQVQAQQKVYVHTLDKIFEWFTWEVDSITFKEADPLVIPAPAQPVDLGLSVKWADFNLGATTDTEPGLLVGWGDVTGTNRSVNLKYFPVEHPLGNIIMSKYDIAKQKWGDLWRLPSTDEIQELIDHCTWTWTTKNGVSGYQVASQKPGNTNSIFIPVTGSRTGAIMAEEGVAGYYWSGILDTDKTNAVALKFTDADKLQTALKRFIGCSIRPVYGKYVQAVYAVTAPATEVTHQTANVNVSLSGGIDQVKEYGVCYAKNPVDLDPIKGPKVSDTTLPQGNTKTFVLTDLSQRTTYYYQAYALVGSDYVYGEKLQFTTQPKFPEPEIVDLGLSVKWAKWNMGAKSEADYGGYFGWGDPTGELFSNDVTEYAKGLTTKDIGGTKYDIARAQWGGKWRLPTTKELKELEKCTWAYTQNYNGKGITGWIVSNNGNQLFFPSAGWRRADKTSHNVGEDTYYWSSELSDNDPNSAKYAQLIGKNFIEITLSYKSILLPVRAVYDEPGENYTPDPTPDPGTDPTPNPNPDPNPNPEPPSPTAGKAVDLGVSVMWSDRNVGALKASDAGKYFAWAEISDKTEYTRQSYTAGYDTLSGTFTDSVSVSHIAGSKFDAARALWGGTWRMPTDDEVGELKNNCTLEWTFQDGVPGYLITNKKNVKNHIFLPAAGYNNGTSVGGNGSFGKYWTDRIYTYKDPSKSTAYALSIASSGFYSSSLPREYGALIRPVMNY
;
A
#
# COMPACT_ATOMS: atom_id res chain seq x y z
N MET A 1 92.00 5.53 55.23
CA MET A 1 93.26 5.91 54.58
C MET A 1 92.89 6.59 53.26
N LYS A 2 93.42 7.81 53.02
CA LYS A 2 93.74 8.49 51.73
C LYS A 2 93.29 7.76 50.43
N HIS A 3 92.76 8.36 49.37
CA HIS A 3 92.85 9.71 48.81
C HIS A 3 91.84 9.84 47.64
N ARG A 4 91.31 11.06 47.40
CA ARG A 4 91.30 11.80 46.11
C ARG A 4 90.42 13.05 46.28
N ILE A 5 91.06 14.17 46.62
CA ILE A 5 91.26 15.36 45.76
C ILE A 5 89.92 16.00 45.35
N LEU A 6 89.42 16.81 46.28
CA LEU A 6 88.81 18.13 46.09
C LEU A 6 90.01 19.11 46.07
N SER A 7 90.09 20.21 45.32
CA SER A 7 89.14 21.32 45.25
C SER A 7 89.65 22.32 44.21
N LEU A 8 88.73 23.04 43.57
CA LEU A 8 88.85 24.50 43.57
C LEU A 8 87.45 25.13 43.59
N LEU A 9 87.33 26.11 44.49
CA LEU A 9 86.21 26.99 44.80
C LEU A 9 85.63 27.71 43.57
N LEU A 10 84.32 27.99 43.58
CA LEU A 10 83.78 29.29 43.99
C LEU A 10 82.25 29.22 44.10
N LEU A 11 81.71 29.80 45.18
CA LEU A 11 80.30 29.85 45.52
C LEU A 11 79.78 31.27 45.26
N PHE A 12 78.72 31.42 44.47
CA PHE A 12 77.76 32.52 44.59
C PHE A 12 76.35 31.98 44.33
N ALA A 13 75.41 32.48 45.13
CA ALA A 13 74.14 31.88 45.48
C ALA A 13 73.07 31.93 44.38
N ALA A 14 72.19 30.92 44.33
CA ALA A 14 70.73 31.08 44.17
C ALA A 14 70.03 29.71 44.22
N VAL A 15 69.14 29.56 45.20
CA VAL A 15 68.01 28.62 45.27
C VAL A 15 68.35 27.13 45.16
N PHE A 16 68.57 26.48 46.31
CA PHE A 16 68.19 25.07 46.45
C PHE A 16 66.67 24.99 46.31
N GLN A 17 66.17 24.70 45.10
CA GLN A 17 64.89 24.02 45.01
C GLN A 17 65.14 22.60 45.49
N VAL A 18 64.79 22.33 46.75
CA VAL A 18 64.53 20.95 47.16
C VAL A 18 63.39 20.50 46.27
N GLN A 19 63.68 19.69 45.24
CA GLN A 19 62.63 19.02 44.49
C GLN A 19 61.91 18.10 45.49
N ALA A 20 60.76 18.53 45.97
CA ALA A 20 59.90 17.68 46.76
C ALA A 20 59.40 16.55 45.86
N GLN A 21 59.41 15.33 46.38
CA GLN A 21 58.84 14.18 45.69
C GLN A 21 57.38 14.52 45.32
N GLN A 22 57.09 14.51 44.03
CA GLN A 22 55.77 14.77 43.49
C GLN A 22 54.89 13.54 43.68
N LYS A 23 53.62 13.79 43.99
CA LYS A 23 52.60 12.75 44.10
C LYS A 23 51.69 12.83 42.87
N VAL A 24 51.75 11.82 42.01
CA VAL A 24 51.01 11.78 40.74
C VAL A 24 49.71 11.03 40.95
N TYR A 25 48.60 11.65 40.51
CA TYR A 25 47.28 11.04 40.50
C TYR A 25 46.78 10.92 39.06
N VAL A 26 46.45 9.71 38.63
CA VAL A 26 45.71 9.48 37.39
C VAL A 26 44.31 8.99 37.76
N HIS A 27 43.33 9.87 37.54
CA HIS A 27 41.92 9.56 37.74
C HIS A 27 41.37 8.93 36.46
N THR A 28 41.08 7.64 36.52
CA THR A 28 40.20 6.98 35.56
C THR A 28 38.76 7.03 36.09
N LEU A 29 37.81 6.59 35.28
CA LEU A 29 36.39 6.65 35.63
C LEU A 29 35.99 5.60 36.68
N ASP A 30 36.84 4.61 36.94
CA ASP A 30 36.64 3.52 37.87
C ASP A 30 37.75 3.39 38.93
N LYS A 31 38.94 3.98 38.70
CA LYS A 31 40.10 3.86 39.60
C LYS A 31 40.94 5.13 39.66
N ILE A 32 41.60 5.34 40.79
CA ILE A 32 42.65 6.36 40.94
C ILE A 32 43.98 5.62 41.07
N PHE A 33 44.93 5.94 40.21
CA PHE A 33 46.31 5.47 40.33
C PHE A 33 47.13 6.55 41.03
N GLU A 34 47.86 6.14 42.06
CA GLU A 34 48.67 7.00 42.89
C GLU A 34 50.09 6.44 42.96
N TRP A 35 51.09 7.28 42.69
CA TRP A 35 52.49 6.97 42.99
C TRP A 35 53.33 8.23 43.21
N PHE A 36 54.52 8.04 43.78
CA PHE A 36 55.46 9.11 44.05
C PHE A 36 56.61 9.08 43.04
N THR A 37 57.01 10.24 42.53
CA THR A 37 58.19 10.40 41.65
C THR A 37 58.92 11.70 41.97
N TRP A 38 60.21 11.79 41.64
CA TRP A 38 60.98 13.02 41.78
C TRP A 38 60.69 14.00 40.64
N GLU A 39 60.46 13.48 39.43
CA GLU A 39 60.14 14.24 38.23
C GLU A 39 59.33 13.35 37.27
N VAL A 40 58.36 13.92 36.55
CA VAL A 40 57.65 13.25 35.45
C VAL A 40 58.25 13.75 34.16
N ASP A 41 59.05 12.92 33.49
CA ASP A 41 59.62 13.24 32.18
C ASP A 41 58.53 13.29 31.10
N SER A 42 57.74 12.22 30.96
CA SER A 42 56.61 12.16 30.03
C SER A 42 55.58 11.10 30.46
N ILE A 43 54.34 11.25 30.00
CA ILE A 43 53.27 10.24 30.10
C ILE A 43 52.84 9.90 28.68
N THR A 44 52.94 8.62 28.30
CA THR A 44 52.55 8.14 26.98
C THR A 44 51.37 7.20 27.08
N PHE A 45 50.38 7.39 26.22
CA PHE A 45 49.26 6.47 26.05
C PHE A 45 49.47 5.71 24.74
N LYS A 46 49.57 4.40 24.83
CA LYS A 46 49.63 3.50 23.66
C LYS A 46 48.32 2.73 23.59
N GLU A 47 47.77 2.57 22.39
CA GLU A 47 46.66 1.65 22.19
C GLU A 47 47.08 0.22 22.57
N ALA A 48 46.16 -0.52 23.19
CA ALA A 48 46.38 -1.93 23.46
C ALA A 48 46.53 -2.68 22.13
N ASP A 49 47.45 -3.64 22.09
CA ASP A 49 47.63 -4.45 20.88
C ASP A 49 46.30 -5.16 20.53
N PRO A 50 45.88 -5.18 19.26
CA PRO A 50 44.60 -5.76 18.87
C PRO A 50 44.51 -7.23 19.27
N LEU A 51 43.37 -7.65 19.83
CA LEU A 51 43.11 -9.05 20.10
C LEU A 51 43.18 -9.85 18.78
N VAL A 52 44.15 -10.76 18.70
CA VAL A 52 44.29 -11.74 17.62
C VAL A 52 43.35 -12.91 17.91
N ILE A 53 42.52 -13.26 16.94
CA ILE A 53 41.60 -14.39 17.06
C ILE A 53 41.88 -15.43 15.96
N PRO A 54 41.47 -16.70 16.15
CA PRO A 54 41.61 -17.74 15.14
C PRO A 54 40.90 -17.43 13.81
N ALA A 55 41.20 -18.25 12.79
CA ALA A 55 40.59 -18.16 11.48
C ALA A 55 39.05 -18.23 11.53
N PRO A 56 38.35 -17.61 10.56
CA PRO A 56 36.90 -17.65 10.50
C PRO A 56 36.32 -19.06 10.41
N ALA A 57 35.11 -19.19 10.96
CA ALA A 57 34.23 -20.33 10.78
C ALA A 57 33.94 -20.65 9.30
N GLN A 58 33.44 -21.85 9.03
CA GLN A 58 32.82 -22.16 7.75
C GLN A 58 31.33 -21.81 7.77
N PRO A 59 30.78 -21.23 6.69
CA PRO A 59 29.35 -20.93 6.61
C PRO A 59 28.55 -22.19 6.31
N VAL A 60 27.71 -22.60 7.26
CA VAL A 60 26.83 -23.77 7.17
C VAL A 60 25.44 -23.33 6.74
N ASP A 61 24.96 -23.91 5.64
CA ASP A 61 23.60 -23.67 5.14
C ASP A 61 22.62 -24.63 5.82
N LEU A 62 21.86 -24.12 6.79
CA LEU A 62 20.78 -24.84 7.48
C LEU A 62 19.44 -24.76 6.74
N GLY A 63 19.41 -24.21 5.52
CA GLY A 63 18.18 -23.99 4.77
C GLY A 63 17.39 -22.76 5.17
N LEU A 64 18.01 -21.86 5.94
CA LEU A 64 17.46 -20.60 6.44
C LEU A 64 17.78 -19.43 5.49
N SER A 65 17.36 -18.21 5.85
CA SER A 65 17.62 -16.97 5.12
C SER A 65 19.11 -16.61 5.03
N VAL A 66 19.90 -17.07 6.00
CA VAL A 66 21.35 -16.88 6.08
C VAL A 66 22.10 -18.16 6.46
N LYS A 67 23.39 -18.21 6.15
CA LYS A 67 24.27 -19.30 6.59
C LYS A 67 24.82 -18.98 7.97
N TRP A 68 24.94 -19.98 8.82
CA TRP A 68 25.41 -19.85 10.20
C TRP A 68 26.84 -20.36 10.35
N ALA A 69 27.63 -19.74 11.22
CA ALA A 69 28.98 -20.22 11.54
C ALA A 69 28.93 -21.60 12.22
N ASP A 70 29.83 -22.51 11.83
CA ASP A 70 29.99 -23.81 12.47
C ASP A 70 30.54 -23.73 13.91
N PHE A 71 31.27 -22.66 14.27
CA PHE A 71 31.72 -22.39 15.64
C PHE A 71 31.63 -20.90 16.05
N ASN A 72 31.77 -20.64 17.35
CA ASN A 72 31.66 -19.30 17.94
C ASN A 72 32.82 -18.38 17.53
N LEU A 73 32.56 -17.07 17.50
CA LEU A 73 33.61 -16.08 17.27
C LEU A 73 34.74 -16.22 18.30
N GLY A 74 35.96 -16.41 17.82
CA GLY A 74 37.15 -16.61 18.67
C GLY A 74 37.38 -18.04 19.17
N ALA A 75 36.53 -18.99 18.78
CA ALA A 75 36.77 -20.42 18.97
C ALA A 75 37.57 -21.03 17.81
N THR A 76 38.10 -22.22 18.02
CA THR A 76 38.68 -23.09 16.98
C THR A 76 37.87 -24.36 16.73
N THR A 77 36.95 -24.68 17.63
CA THR A 77 36.08 -25.86 17.57
C THR A 77 34.63 -25.48 17.91
N ASP A 78 33.67 -26.31 17.49
CA ASP A 78 32.24 -26.06 17.70
C ASP A 78 31.78 -26.21 19.16
N THR A 79 32.57 -26.88 19.99
CA THR A 79 32.32 -27.05 21.44
C THR A 79 32.92 -25.94 22.30
N GLU A 80 33.81 -25.11 21.76
CA GLU A 80 34.41 -24.01 22.50
C GLU A 80 33.45 -22.82 22.65
N PRO A 81 33.44 -22.15 23.81
CA PRO A 81 32.52 -21.04 24.05
C PRO A 81 32.83 -19.79 23.20
N GLY A 82 34.05 -19.69 22.67
CA GLY A 82 34.53 -18.50 21.97
C GLY A 82 34.68 -17.30 22.92
N LEU A 83 34.65 -16.09 22.37
CA LEU A 83 34.70 -14.86 23.16
C LEU A 83 33.34 -14.54 23.78
N LEU A 84 33.35 -14.22 25.08
CA LEU A 84 32.25 -13.56 25.76
C LEU A 84 32.48 -12.05 25.73
N VAL A 85 31.71 -11.33 24.91
CA VAL A 85 31.93 -9.91 24.63
C VAL A 85 30.71 -9.08 24.95
N GLY A 86 30.93 -7.84 25.40
CA GLY A 86 29.83 -6.90 25.56
C GLY A 86 29.30 -6.46 24.20
N TRP A 87 28.04 -6.07 24.15
CA TRP A 87 27.39 -5.65 22.92
C TRP A 87 28.03 -4.36 22.38
N GLY A 88 28.54 -4.40 21.15
CA GLY A 88 29.28 -3.30 20.52
C GLY A 88 30.76 -3.19 20.94
N ASP A 89 31.27 -4.11 21.77
CA ASP A 89 32.71 -4.18 22.08
C ASP A 89 33.46 -4.90 20.95
N VAL A 90 34.10 -4.13 20.06
CA VAL A 90 34.92 -4.67 18.97
C VAL A 90 36.34 -5.06 19.39
N THR A 91 36.76 -4.67 20.60
CA THR A 91 38.07 -5.06 21.13
C THR A 91 38.06 -6.52 21.58
N GLY A 92 36.90 -7.01 22.05
CA GLY A 92 36.71 -8.32 22.66
C GLY A 92 37.27 -8.44 24.09
N THR A 93 37.96 -7.41 24.58
CA THR A 93 38.68 -7.41 25.85
C THR A 93 38.03 -6.50 26.88
N ASN A 94 36.99 -5.73 26.53
CA ASN A 94 36.35 -4.82 27.47
C ASN A 94 35.60 -5.62 28.57
N ARG A 95 35.97 -5.36 29.82
CA ARG A 95 35.37 -5.94 31.04
C ARG A 95 34.70 -4.87 31.92
N SER A 96 34.51 -3.66 31.44
CA SER A 96 33.81 -2.63 32.20
C SER A 96 32.33 -2.97 32.37
N VAL A 97 31.74 -2.57 33.50
CA VAL A 97 30.28 -2.59 33.72
C VAL A 97 29.63 -1.22 33.47
N ASN A 98 30.39 -0.26 32.95
CA ASN A 98 29.89 1.06 32.62
C ASN A 98 29.41 1.12 31.16
N LEU A 99 28.10 1.36 30.98
CA LEU A 99 27.44 1.36 29.67
C LEU A 99 28.02 2.35 28.66
N LYS A 100 28.72 3.40 29.09
CA LYS A 100 29.31 4.39 28.15
C LYS A 100 30.43 3.82 27.28
N TYR A 101 31.03 2.70 27.69
CA TYR A 101 32.07 2.02 26.91
C TYR A 101 31.50 1.02 25.91
N PHE A 102 30.18 0.92 25.84
CA PHE A 102 29.47 0.09 24.89
C PHE A 102 28.66 1.07 24.01
N PRO A 103 29.00 1.25 22.73
CA PRO A 103 28.43 2.27 21.88
C PRO A 103 26.99 1.96 21.45
N VAL A 104 26.25 3.00 21.02
CA VAL A 104 24.93 2.90 20.39
C VAL A 104 25.02 3.55 19.02
N GLU A 105 24.52 2.89 17.98
CA GLU A 105 24.47 3.48 16.64
C GLU A 105 23.09 4.09 16.38
N HIS A 106 23.09 5.42 16.28
CA HIS A 106 21.91 6.22 15.97
C HIS A 106 21.66 6.22 14.45
N PRO A 107 20.40 6.26 13.97
CA PRO A 107 19.17 6.47 14.74
C PRO A 107 18.46 5.18 15.22
N LEU A 108 18.97 3.99 14.92
CA LEU A 108 18.15 2.76 14.89
C LEU A 108 18.49 1.70 15.94
N GLY A 109 19.58 1.84 16.71
CA GLY A 109 19.92 0.85 17.73
C GLY A 109 20.31 -0.52 17.16
N ASN A 110 20.99 -0.53 16.02
CA ASN A 110 21.46 -1.73 15.35
C ASN A 110 22.95 -1.57 15.02
N ILE A 111 23.77 -2.56 15.34
CA ILE A 111 25.21 -2.54 15.05
C ILE A 111 25.62 -3.52 13.95
N ILE A 112 24.69 -4.30 13.40
CA ILE A 112 24.98 -5.27 12.35
C ILE A 112 25.68 -4.57 11.18
N MET A 113 26.77 -5.16 10.69
CA MET A 113 27.59 -4.62 9.60
C MET A 113 28.28 -3.26 9.86
N SER A 114 28.17 -2.71 11.07
CA SER A 114 28.75 -1.42 11.36
C SER A 114 30.19 -1.50 11.86
N LYS A 115 30.76 -0.36 12.27
CA LYS A 115 32.07 -0.33 12.93
C LYS A 115 32.06 -0.97 14.32
N TYR A 116 30.89 -1.30 14.87
CA TYR A 116 30.71 -1.94 16.18
C TYR A 116 30.33 -3.42 16.10
N ASP A 117 30.17 -3.96 14.89
CA ASP A 117 29.98 -5.40 14.64
C ASP A 117 31.32 -6.14 14.79
N ILE A 118 31.57 -6.77 15.94
CA ILE A 118 32.83 -7.48 16.18
C ILE A 118 33.06 -8.64 15.20
N ALA A 119 32.01 -9.31 14.72
CA ALA A 119 32.16 -10.41 13.77
C ALA A 119 32.67 -9.88 12.41
N LYS A 120 32.12 -8.75 11.94
CA LYS A 120 32.63 -8.04 10.76
C LYS A 120 34.05 -7.56 10.96
N GLN A 121 34.34 -6.92 12.09
CA GLN A 121 35.67 -6.36 12.35
C GLN A 121 36.77 -7.45 12.41
N LYS A 122 36.43 -8.66 12.88
CA LYS A 122 37.41 -9.73 13.07
C LYS A 122 37.45 -10.77 11.94
N TRP A 123 36.32 -11.07 11.30
CA TRP A 123 36.22 -12.09 10.25
C TRP A 123 35.92 -11.53 8.83
N GLY A 124 35.63 -10.24 8.70
CA GLY A 124 35.47 -9.52 7.42
C GLY A 124 34.03 -9.24 7.00
N ASP A 125 33.86 -8.47 5.92
CA ASP A 125 32.60 -7.81 5.50
C ASP A 125 31.43 -8.75 5.11
N LEU A 126 31.63 -10.07 5.12
CA LEU A 126 30.55 -11.04 4.90
C LEU A 126 30.09 -11.73 6.19
N TRP A 127 30.86 -11.62 7.27
CA TRP A 127 30.52 -12.13 8.60
C TRP A 127 29.95 -11.01 9.46
N ARG A 128 28.86 -11.29 10.17
CA ARG A 128 28.15 -10.29 10.98
C ARG A 128 27.41 -10.92 12.14
N LEU A 129 27.00 -10.10 13.11
CA LEU A 129 26.00 -10.53 14.10
C LEU A 129 24.66 -10.88 13.39
N PRO A 130 23.91 -11.86 13.89
CA PRO A 130 22.55 -12.13 13.42
C PRO A 130 21.56 -11.03 13.88
N SER A 131 20.49 -10.83 13.13
CA SER A 131 19.30 -10.09 13.59
C SER A 131 18.44 -10.94 14.53
N THR A 132 17.48 -10.31 15.21
CA THR A 132 16.48 -11.02 16.01
C THR A 132 15.57 -11.91 15.17
N ASP A 133 15.29 -11.52 13.92
CA ASP A 133 14.47 -12.32 12.99
C ASP A 133 15.24 -13.55 12.51
N GLU A 134 16.54 -13.42 12.22
CA GLU A 134 17.40 -14.55 11.85
C GLU A 134 17.56 -15.54 13.02
N ILE A 135 17.64 -15.04 14.26
CA ILE A 135 17.61 -15.90 15.46
C ILE A 135 16.26 -16.61 15.58
N GLN A 136 15.14 -15.90 15.37
CA GLN A 136 13.81 -16.49 15.44
C GLN A 136 13.61 -17.57 14.38
N GLU A 137 14.08 -17.31 13.16
CA GLU A 137 14.09 -18.27 12.06
C GLU A 137 14.87 -19.54 12.42
N LEU A 138 16.04 -19.41 13.09
CA LEU A 138 16.82 -20.55 13.59
C LEU A 138 16.05 -21.35 14.66
N ILE A 139 15.28 -20.70 15.52
CA ILE A 139 14.46 -21.36 16.55
C ILE A 139 13.31 -22.14 15.91
N ASP A 140 12.61 -21.52 14.96
CA ASP A 140 11.33 -22.01 14.43
C ASP A 140 11.52 -23.02 13.29
N HIS A 141 12.59 -22.91 12.52
CA HIS A 141 12.82 -23.70 11.30
C HIS A 141 14.01 -24.67 11.38
N CYS A 142 14.52 -24.93 12.59
CA CYS A 142 15.49 -26.00 12.84
C CYS A 142 15.03 -26.96 13.93
N THR A 143 15.54 -28.19 13.87
CA THR A 143 15.35 -29.19 14.92
C THR A 143 16.45 -29.02 15.96
N TRP A 144 16.08 -28.69 17.19
CA TRP A 144 16.99 -28.52 18.32
C TRP A 144 16.99 -29.79 19.18
N THR A 145 18.10 -30.52 19.20
CA THR A 145 18.27 -31.73 20.03
C THR A 145 19.32 -31.48 21.10
N TRP A 146 18.90 -31.48 22.37
CA TRP A 146 19.83 -31.32 23.50
C TRP A 146 20.78 -32.52 23.55
N THR A 147 22.08 -32.26 23.65
CA THR A 147 23.10 -33.31 23.65
C THR A 147 24.37 -32.86 24.37
N THR A 148 25.27 -33.80 24.61
CA THR A 148 26.62 -33.53 25.10
C THR A 148 27.62 -33.94 24.04
N LYS A 149 28.39 -32.98 23.53
CA LYS A 149 29.44 -33.18 22.53
C LYS A 149 30.80 -32.87 23.15
N ASN A 150 31.72 -33.83 23.14
CA ASN A 150 33.05 -33.73 23.77
C ASN A 150 33.02 -33.24 25.23
N GLY A 151 32.02 -33.67 26.01
CA GLY A 151 31.86 -33.25 27.41
C GLY A 151 31.21 -31.87 27.61
N VAL A 152 30.83 -31.17 26.54
CA VAL A 152 30.15 -29.87 26.58
C VAL A 152 28.67 -30.06 26.26
N SER A 153 27.80 -29.58 27.13
CA SER A 153 26.35 -29.57 26.91
C SER A 153 25.94 -28.47 25.92
N GLY A 154 24.93 -28.74 25.11
CA GLY A 154 24.40 -27.77 24.16
C GLY A 154 23.38 -28.40 23.22
N TYR A 155 23.05 -27.69 22.15
CA TYR A 155 22.12 -28.17 21.15
C TYR A 155 22.82 -28.57 19.86
N GLN A 156 22.51 -29.76 19.36
CA GLN A 156 22.66 -30.06 17.94
C GLN A 156 21.46 -29.45 17.21
N VAL A 157 21.71 -28.43 16.39
CA VAL A 157 20.71 -27.69 15.62
C VAL A 157 20.78 -28.16 14.18
N ALA A 158 19.80 -28.95 13.75
CA ALA A 158 19.74 -29.56 12.42
C ALA A 158 18.70 -28.89 11.53
N SER A 159 19.00 -28.80 10.24
CA SER A 159 18.05 -28.28 9.25
C SER A 159 16.75 -29.08 9.24
N GLN A 160 15.61 -28.39 9.14
CA GLN A 160 14.31 -29.04 8.82
C GLN A 160 14.03 -29.07 7.32
N LYS A 161 14.87 -28.44 6.49
CA LYS A 161 14.67 -28.36 5.05
C LYS A 161 14.82 -29.76 4.42
N PRO A 162 13.82 -30.26 3.69
CA PRO A 162 13.90 -31.59 3.08
C PRO A 162 15.15 -31.77 2.21
N GLY A 163 15.91 -32.83 2.46
CA GLY A 163 17.15 -33.15 1.75
C GLY A 163 18.39 -32.40 2.25
N ASN A 164 18.28 -31.49 3.23
CA ASN A 164 19.42 -30.87 3.87
C ASN A 164 19.79 -31.65 5.15
N THR A 165 20.99 -32.22 5.19
CA THR A 165 21.52 -32.97 6.35
C THR A 165 22.47 -32.14 7.21
N ASN A 166 22.62 -30.85 6.91
CA ASN A 166 23.52 -29.98 7.65
C ASN A 166 23.00 -29.72 9.06
N SER A 167 23.94 -29.59 10.00
CA SER A 167 23.65 -29.22 11.37
C SER A 167 24.85 -28.50 11.99
N ILE A 168 24.60 -27.69 13.02
CA ILE A 168 25.63 -27.02 13.81
C ILE A 168 25.45 -27.39 15.29
N PHE A 169 26.54 -27.35 16.06
CA PHE A 169 26.47 -27.49 17.51
C PHE A 169 26.60 -26.11 18.18
N ILE A 170 25.63 -25.78 19.03
CA ILE A 170 25.61 -24.52 19.81
C ILE A 170 25.82 -24.87 21.28
N PRO A 171 27.03 -24.67 21.85
CA PRO A 171 27.35 -25.03 23.21
C PRO A 171 26.68 -24.09 24.22
N VAL A 172 26.47 -24.60 25.42
CA VAL A 172 26.21 -23.78 26.62
C VAL A 172 27.47 -22.99 26.96
N THR A 173 27.35 -21.67 27.02
CA THR A 173 28.48 -20.74 27.15
C THR A 173 28.53 -19.99 28.47
N GLY A 174 27.41 -19.93 29.20
CA GLY A 174 27.24 -18.98 30.29
C GLY A 174 27.30 -17.53 29.81
N SER A 175 27.39 -16.61 30.76
CA SER A 175 27.61 -15.19 30.50
C SER A 175 28.61 -14.62 31.50
N ARG A 176 29.05 -13.38 31.30
CA ARG A 176 29.88 -12.67 32.29
C ARG A 176 29.38 -11.27 32.61
N THR A 177 29.54 -10.86 33.86
CA THR A 177 29.43 -9.45 34.27
C THR A 177 30.81 -8.98 34.74
N GLY A 178 31.42 -8.06 33.98
CA GLY A 178 32.83 -7.73 34.16
C GLY A 178 33.70 -8.97 33.97
N ALA A 179 34.41 -9.39 35.02
CA ALA A 179 35.24 -10.60 35.04
C ALA A 179 34.55 -11.83 35.68
N ILE A 180 33.34 -11.68 36.19
CA ILE A 180 32.63 -12.75 36.92
C ILE A 180 31.76 -13.54 35.95
N MET A 181 31.93 -14.86 35.93
CA MET A 181 31.14 -15.79 35.14
C MET A 181 29.81 -16.14 35.84
N ALA A 182 28.77 -16.41 35.06
CA ALA A 182 27.45 -16.83 35.52
C ALA A 182 26.86 -17.89 34.59
N GLU A 183 26.08 -18.82 35.16
CA GLU A 183 25.36 -19.88 34.43
C GLU A 183 26.23 -20.74 33.50
N GLU A 184 27.52 -20.88 33.87
CA GLU A 184 28.46 -21.74 33.16
C GLU A 184 28.01 -23.20 33.26
N GLY A 185 27.91 -23.88 32.12
CA GLY A 185 27.34 -25.24 32.04
C GLY A 185 25.82 -25.32 32.23
N VAL A 186 25.13 -24.20 32.47
CA VAL A 186 23.67 -24.15 32.68
C VAL A 186 22.92 -23.59 31.48
N ALA A 187 23.33 -22.45 30.93
CA ALA A 187 22.60 -21.78 29.85
C ALA A 187 23.51 -21.17 28.77
N GLY A 188 23.06 -21.23 27.52
CA GLY A 188 23.71 -20.56 26.39
C GLY A 188 23.24 -19.12 26.24
N TYR A 189 24.18 -18.19 26.04
CA TYR A 189 23.88 -16.77 25.80
C TYR A 189 24.60 -16.26 24.55
N TYR A 190 23.82 -15.75 23.59
CA TYR A 190 24.31 -15.38 22.27
C TYR A 190 23.75 -14.04 21.80
N TRP A 191 24.61 -13.06 21.51
CA TRP A 191 24.13 -11.74 21.08
C TRP A 191 23.52 -11.74 19.68
N SER A 192 22.41 -11.02 19.52
CA SER A 192 22.01 -10.41 18.24
C SER A 192 22.69 -9.05 18.08
N GLY A 193 22.64 -8.48 16.88
CA GLY A 193 23.10 -7.11 16.63
C GLY A 193 22.06 -6.02 16.89
N ILE A 194 20.94 -6.34 17.57
CA ILE A 194 19.79 -5.44 17.77
C ILE A 194 19.69 -4.99 19.24
N LEU A 195 19.47 -3.68 19.46
CA LEU A 195 19.14 -3.12 20.77
C LEU A 195 17.71 -3.49 21.19
N ASP A 196 17.53 -3.62 22.49
CA ASP A 196 16.20 -3.67 23.06
C ASP A 196 15.55 -2.28 23.08
N THR A 197 14.23 -2.25 23.30
CA THR A 197 13.45 -1.04 23.56
C THR A 197 14.06 -0.17 24.67
N ASP A 198 14.55 -0.78 25.75
CA ASP A 198 15.46 -0.14 26.69
C ASP A 198 16.88 -0.12 26.11
N LYS A 199 17.33 1.06 25.67
CA LYS A 199 18.64 1.30 25.05
C LYS A 199 19.85 0.98 25.95
N THR A 200 19.63 0.67 27.23
CA THR A 200 20.67 0.15 28.11
C THR A 200 20.89 -1.36 27.98
N ASN A 201 19.98 -2.06 27.29
CA ASN A 201 20.01 -3.48 26.99
C ASN A 201 20.14 -3.74 25.48
N ALA A 202 20.54 -4.97 25.13
CA ALA A 202 20.48 -5.52 23.78
C ALA A 202 19.80 -6.89 23.82
N VAL A 203 19.37 -7.38 22.66
CA VAL A 203 18.67 -8.68 22.55
C VAL A 203 19.66 -9.81 22.32
N ALA A 204 19.54 -10.88 23.11
CA ALA A 204 20.32 -12.11 23.00
C ALA A 204 19.40 -13.33 22.89
N LEU A 205 19.84 -14.37 22.20
CA LEU A 205 19.32 -15.72 22.37
C LEU A 205 19.80 -16.28 23.73
N LYS A 206 18.85 -16.70 24.57
CA LYS A 206 19.07 -17.52 25.76
C LYS A 206 18.45 -18.89 25.56
N PHE A 207 19.18 -19.94 25.92
CA PHE A 207 18.61 -21.28 25.97
C PHE A 207 19.12 -22.12 27.15
N THR A 208 18.30 -23.08 27.57
CA THR A 208 18.59 -24.20 28.48
C THR A 208 18.13 -25.51 27.81
N ASP A 209 18.20 -26.63 28.49
CA ASP A 209 17.63 -27.91 28.03
C ASP A 209 16.10 -27.90 27.92
N ALA A 210 15.43 -26.95 28.59
CA ALA A 210 13.99 -26.79 28.58
C ALA A 210 13.51 -25.70 27.61
N ASP A 211 14.21 -24.55 27.58
CA ASP A 211 13.71 -23.34 26.92
C ASP A 211 14.70 -22.78 25.91
N LYS A 212 14.19 -22.10 24.88
CA LYS A 212 14.96 -21.28 23.94
C LYS A 212 14.14 -20.04 23.60
N LEU A 213 14.68 -18.86 23.90
CA LEU A 213 13.97 -17.59 23.76
C LEU A 213 14.93 -16.43 23.53
N GLN A 214 14.39 -15.32 23.04
CA GLN A 214 15.12 -14.05 22.97
C GLN A 214 14.90 -13.26 24.25
N THR A 215 15.97 -12.72 24.84
CA THR A 215 15.94 -11.97 26.11
C THR A 215 16.75 -10.68 26.00
N ALA A 216 16.32 -9.65 26.73
CA ALA A 216 17.06 -8.41 26.87
C ALA A 216 18.11 -8.52 27.99
N LEU A 217 19.35 -8.11 27.72
CA LEU A 217 20.46 -8.11 28.68
C LEU A 217 21.22 -6.79 28.62
N LYS A 218 21.77 -6.33 29.75
CA LYS A 218 22.59 -5.11 29.79
C LYS A 218 23.75 -5.23 28.80
N ARG A 219 24.04 -4.17 28.05
CA ARG A 219 25.04 -4.20 26.96
C ARG A 219 26.46 -4.53 27.41
N PHE A 220 26.77 -4.33 28.69
CA PHE A 220 28.07 -4.70 29.27
C PHE A 220 28.21 -6.20 29.60
N ILE A 221 27.12 -6.98 29.55
CA ILE A 221 27.17 -8.42 29.78
C ILE A 221 27.95 -9.08 28.64
N GLY A 222 28.90 -9.95 28.98
CA GLY A 222 29.59 -10.73 27.99
C GLY A 222 28.78 -11.95 27.59
N CYS A 223 28.34 -12.00 26.33
CA CYS A 223 27.72 -13.18 25.72
C CYS A 223 28.56 -13.64 24.53
N SER A 224 28.36 -14.89 24.12
CA SER A 224 29.02 -15.44 22.92
C SER A 224 28.44 -14.82 21.66
N ILE A 225 29.22 -14.87 20.58
CA ILE A 225 28.74 -14.52 19.24
C ILE A 225 28.77 -15.77 18.38
N ARG A 226 27.64 -16.10 17.76
CA ARG A 226 27.54 -17.08 16.68
C ARG A 226 27.25 -16.32 15.38
N PRO A 227 28.29 -15.96 14.59
CA PRO A 227 28.10 -15.12 13.42
C PRO A 227 27.26 -15.79 12.32
N VAL A 228 26.65 -14.96 11.48
CA VAL A 228 26.01 -15.38 10.22
C VAL A 228 26.76 -14.80 9.03
N TYR A 229 26.62 -15.44 7.87
CA TYR A 229 27.33 -15.12 6.64
C TYR A 229 26.38 -14.65 5.55
N GLY A 230 26.59 -13.43 5.04
CA GLY A 230 25.81 -12.81 3.96
C GLY A 230 25.53 -11.33 4.19
N LYS A 231 25.00 -10.65 3.17
CA LYS A 231 24.61 -9.23 3.28
C LYS A 231 23.49 -9.04 4.32
N TYR A 232 23.52 -7.93 5.04
CA TYR A 232 22.42 -7.48 5.90
C TYR A 232 21.57 -6.46 5.14
N VAL A 233 20.25 -6.62 5.15
CA VAL A 233 19.30 -5.63 4.61
C VAL A 233 18.49 -5.11 5.79
N GLN A 234 18.71 -3.86 6.19
CA GLN A 234 17.94 -3.25 7.26
C GLN A 234 16.54 -2.93 6.77
N ALA A 235 15.52 -3.53 7.39
CA ALA A 235 14.12 -3.31 7.03
C ALA A 235 13.78 -1.81 7.09
N VAL A 236 13.04 -1.35 6.08
CA VAL A 236 12.42 -0.03 6.04
C VAL A 236 10.96 -0.20 6.43
N TYR A 237 10.43 0.75 7.18
CA TYR A 237 9.02 0.79 7.56
C TYR A 237 8.41 2.11 7.09
N ALA A 238 7.24 2.03 6.46
CA ALA A 238 6.40 3.18 6.13
C ALA A 238 5.13 3.15 6.97
N VAL A 239 4.75 4.29 7.54
CA VAL A 239 3.53 4.45 8.35
C VAL A 239 2.58 5.40 7.64
N THR A 240 1.35 4.94 7.42
CA THR A 240 0.24 5.73 6.88
C THR A 240 -0.53 6.38 8.02
N ALA A 241 -0.62 7.71 8.07
CA ALA A 241 -1.50 8.38 9.03
C ALA A 241 -2.95 8.53 8.50
N PRO A 242 -3.96 8.67 9.37
CA PRO A 242 -5.31 9.08 8.98
C PRO A 242 -5.30 10.40 8.19
N ALA A 243 -6.13 10.47 7.15
CA ALA A 243 -6.24 11.65 6.32
C ALA A 243 -6.83 12.83 7.11
N THR A 244 -6.29 14.03 6.88
CA THR A 244 -6.75 15.27 7.49
C THR A 244 -7.11 16.29 6.40
N GLU A 245 -7.81 17.37 6.78
CA GLU A 245 -8.21 18.43 5.83
C GLU A 245 -8.92 17.88 4.58
N VAL A 246 -9.75 16.86 4.76
CA VAL A 246 -10.50 16.22 3.66
C VAL A 246 -11.59 17.18 3.17
N THR A 247 -11.43 17.67 1.94
CA THR A 247 -12.41 18.52 1.25
C THR A 247 -13.17 17.72 0.20
N HIS A 248 -13.88 18.40 -0.71
CA HIS A 248 -14.54 17.77 -1.84
C HIS A 248 -13.59 17.39 -2.98
N GLN A 249 -12.35 17.89 -2.96
CA GLN A 249 -11.36 17.68 -4.04
C GLN A 249 -9.92 17.46 -3.54
N THR A 250 -9.67 17.55 -2.23
CA THR A 250 -8.33 17.36 -1.65
C THR A 250 -8.36 16.60 -0.33
N ALA A 251 -7.21 16.03 0.05
CA ALA A 251 -6.97 15.48 1.39
C ALA A 251 -5.46 15.49 1.70
N ASN A 252 -5.10 15.66 2.98
CA ASN A 252 -3.71 15.59 3.42
C ASN A 252 -3.43 14.24 4.10
N VAL A 253 -2.26 13.66 3.82
CA VAL A 253 -1.81 12.40 4.42
C VAL A 253 -0.38 12.55 4.92
N ASN A 254 -0.16 12.26 6.20
CA ASN A 254 1.20 12.20 6.76
C ASN A 254 1.79 10.80 6.53
N VAL A 255 3.03 10.78 6.06
CA VAL A 255 3.84 9.56 5.90
C VAL A 255 5.07 9.67 6.80
N SER A 256 5.26 8.68 7.66
CA SER A 256 6.46 8.56 8.50
C SER A 256 7.30 7.36 8.06
N LEU A 257 8.60 7.55 7.93
CA LEU A 257 9.55 6.48 7.59
C LEU A 257 10.41 6.14 8.81
N SER A 258 10.77 4.87 8.96
CA SER A 258 11.77 4.43 9.96
C SER A 258 12.52 3.20 9.46
N GLY A 259 13.54 2.76 10.20
CA GLY A 259 14.46 1.72 9.73
C GLY A 259 15.53 2.27 8.80
N GLY A 260 15.97 1.48 7.82
CA GLY A 260 17.06 1.79 6.88
C GLY A 260 16.71 2.84 5.82
N ILE A 261 16.21 4.01 6.24
CA ILE A 261 15.63 5.04 5.36
C ILE A 261 16.62 5.62 4.34
N ASP A 262 17.92 5.50 4.60
CA ASP A 262 19.01 5.87 3.69
C ASP A 262 19.01 5.05 2.39
N GLN A 263 18.32 3.90 2.38
CA GLN A 263 18.15 3.04 1.22
C GLN A 263 16.92 3.40 0.37
N VAL A 264 16.06 4.31 0.84
CA VAL A 264 14.82 4.72 0.18
C VAL A 264 15.13 5.65 -1.00
N LYS A 265 14.68 5.26 -2.19
CA LYS A 265 14.83 6.05 -3.43
C LYS A 265 13.65 6.98 -3.70
N GLU A 266 12.46 6.58 -3.26
CA GLU A 266 11.20 7.30 -3.46
C GLU A 266 10.24 6.90 -2.34
N TYR A 267 9.41 7.81 -1.85
CA TYR A 267 8.34 7.49 -0.92
C TYR A 267 7.16 8.43 -1.15
N GLY A 268 5.98 8.01 -0.69
CA GLY A 268 4.77 8.79 -0.95
C GLY A 268 3.51 8.09 -0.51
N VAL A 269 2.41 8.51 -1.12
CA VAL A 269 1.07 7.94 -0.92
C VAL A 269 0.53 7.52 -2.26
N CYS A 270 0.17 6.25 -2.42
CA CYS A 270 -0.70 5.82 -3.51
C CYS A 270 -2.15 5.81 -2.99
N TYR A 271 -3.10 6.04 -3.90
CA TYR A 271 -4.51 6.12 -3.56
C TYR A 271 -5.38 5.65 -4.73
N ALA A 272 -6.60 5.20 -4.47
CA ALA A 272 -7.53 4.72 -5.49
C ALA A 272 -8.98 4.69 -4.97
N LYS A 273 -9.96 4.65 -5.87
CA LYS A 273 -11.39 4.48 -5.50
C LYS A 273 -11.74 3.04 -5.12
N ASN A 274 -10.91 2.08 -5.51
CA ASN A 274 -11.06 0.66 -5.20
C ASN A 274 -9.77 0.15 -4.56
N PRO A 275 -9.81 -0.59 -3.44
CA PRO A 275 -8.59 -1.01 -2.72
C PRO A 275 -7.68 -1.95 -3.52
N VAL A 276 -8.21 -2.61 -4.56
CA VAL A 276 -7.42 -3.48 -5.45
C VAL A 276 -6.53 -2.70 -6.41
N ASP A 277 -6.88 -1.44 -6.70
CA ASP A 277 -6.14 -0.55 -7.60
C ASP A 277 -5.06 0.25 -6.85
N LEU A 278 -4.86 -0.04 -5.56
CA LEU A 278 -3.95 0.67 -4.67
C LEU A 278 -2.49 0.25 -4.93
N ASP A 279 -1.91 0.76 -6.01
CA ASP A 279 -0.58 0.40 -6.51
C ASP A 279 0.23 1.67 -6.89
N PRO A 280 1.42 1.92 -6.31
CA PRO A 280 2.27 3.06 -6.65
C PRO A 280 2.95 3.00 -8.03
N ILE A 281 2.77 1.90 -8.78
CA ILE A 281 3.29 1.73 -10.16
C ILE A 281 2.20 2.09 -11.18
N LYS A 282 0.98 1.56 -10.98
CA LYS A 282 -0.12 1.67 -11.95
C LYS A 282 -1.19 2.70 -11.57
N GLY A 283 -1.38 2.93 -10.26
CA GLY A 283 -2.39 3.83 -9.72
C GLY A 283 -1.87 5.24 -9.49
N PRO A 284 -2.77 6.20 -9.18
CA PRO A 284 -2.37 7.55 -8.87
C PRO A 284 -1.58 7.60 -7.55
N LYS A 285 -0.55 8.44 -7.54
CA LYS A 285 0.33 8.62 -6.39
C LYS A 285 0.83 10.06 -6.29
N VAL A 286 1.22 10.45 -5.08
CA VAL A 286 2.00 11.66 -4.82
C VAL A 286 3.25 11.24 -4.07
N SER A 287 4.42 11.69 -4.52
CA SER A 287 5.71 11.16 -4.05
C SER A 287 6.80 12.22 -3.95
N ASP A 288 7.86 11.86 -3.24
CA ASP A 288 9.12 12.62 -3.15
C ASP A 288 10.31 11.64 -3.13
N THR A 289 11.47 12.11 -3.56
CA THR A 289 12.75 11.39 -3.52
C THR A 289 13.70 11.96 -2.47
N THR A 290 13.38 13.11 -1.87
CA THR A 290 14.16 13.74 -0.80
C THR A 290 13.61 13.36 0.57
N LEU A 291 14.44 12.70 1.38
CA LEU A 291 14.05 12.32 2.74
C LEU A 291 13.78 13.55 3.62
N PRO A 292 12.71 13.55 4.44
CA PRO A 292 12.31 14.72 5.20
C PRO A 292 13.13 14.85 6.50
N GLN A 293 13.41 16.08 6.93
CA GLN A 293 13.94 16.32 8.28
C GLN A 293 12.92 15.85 9.33
N GLY A 294 13.34 14.94 10.21
CA GLY A 294 12.45 14.34 11.22
C GLY A 294 11.63 13.14 10.72
N ASN A 295 11.96 12.59 9.55
CA ASN A 295 11.42 11.33 9.00
C ASN A 295 9.90 11.31 8.75
N THR A 296 9.22 12.46 8.77
CA THR A 296 7.79 12.58 8.47
C THR A 296 7.54 13.68 7.46
N LYS A 297 6.63 13.44 6.50
CA LYS A 297 6.21 14.44 5.51
C LYS A 297 4.70 14.35 5.26
N THR A 298 4.06 15.50 5.04
CA THR A 298 2.68 15.60 4.57
C THR A 298 2.63 15.61 3.04
N PHE A 299 1.78 14.76 2.46
CA PHE A 299 1.43 14.72 1.05
C PHE A 299 -0.01 15.22 0.86
N VAL A 300 -0.23 16.08 -0.14
CA VAL A 300 -1.55 16.60 -0.50
C VAL A 300 -2.06 15.84 -1.71
N LEU A 301 -3.18 15.16 -1.57
CA LEU A 301 -3.92 14.54 -2.66
C LEU A 301 -4.84 15.60 -3.28
N THR A 302 -4.84 15.72 -4.61
CA THR A 302 -5.64 16.70 -5.37
C THR A 302 -6.52 16.03 -6.41
N ASP A 303 -7.38 16.81 -7.07
CA ASP A 303 -8.24 16.36 -8.18
C ASP A 303 -9.16 15.19 -7.80
N LEU A 304 -9.53 15.14 -6.51
CA LEU A 304 -10.43 14.12 -5.99
C LEU A 304 -11.87 14.41 -6.40
N SER A 305 -12.64 13.35 -6.63
CA SER A 305 -14.08 13.47 -6.85
C SER A 305 -14.78 13.68 -5.50
N GLN A 306 -15.78 14.56 -5.44
CA GLN A 306 -16.61 14.77 -4.25
C GLN A 306 -17.42 13.52 -3.88
N ARG A 307 -17.83 13.38 -2.60
CA ARG A 307 -18.58 12.22 -2.07
C ARG A 307 -18.02 10.85 -2.47
N THR A 308 -16.71 10.77 -2.66
CA THR A 308 -16.05 9.57 -3.16
C THR A 308 -15.15 9.02 -2.08
N THR A 309 -15.31 7.73 -1.79
CA THR A 309 -14.39 7.00 -0.92
C THR A 309 -13.09 6.70 -1.67
N TYR A 310 -11.97 7.11 -1.08
CA TYR A 310 -10.63 6.80 -1.55
C TYR A 310 -9.92 5.93 -0.51
N TYR A 311 -9.33 4.85 -1.00
CA TYR A 311 -8.39 4.00 -0.27
C TYR A 311 -6.99 4.54 -0.54
N TYR A 312 -6.13 4.53 0.46
CA TYR A 312 -4.78 5.06 0.34
C TYR A 312 -3.82 4.33 1.28
N GLN A 313 -2.54 4.31 0.92
CA GLN A 313 -1.47 3.79 1.77
C GLN A 313 -0.17 4.52 1.49
N ALA A 314 0.65 4.68 2.52
CA ALA A 314 2.03 5.09 2.37
C ALA A 314 2.84 4.01 1.66
N TYR A 315 3.86 4.41 0.92
CA TYR A 315 4.87 3.48 0.38
C TYR A 315 6.27 4.08 0.42
N ALA A 316 7.29 3.21 0.37
CA ALA A 316 8.69 3.54 0.16
C ALA A 316 9.33 2.53 -0.79
N LEU A 317 10.04 3.01 -1.81
CA LEU A 317 10.80 2.22 -2.77
C LEU A 317 12.24 2.02 -2.25
N VAL A 318 12.61 0.79 -1.97
CA VAL A 318 13.93 0.38 -1.48
C VAL A 318 14.56 -0.58 -2.50
N GLY A 319 15.65 -0.17 -3.14
CA GLY A 319 16.22 -0.97 -4.23
C GLY A 319 15.26 -1.05 -5.43
N SER A 320 14.63 -2.21 -5.63
CA SER A 320 13.56 -2.48 -6.62
C SER A 320 12.20 -2.78 -5.98
N ASP A 321 12.14 -2.87 -4.65
CA ASP A 321 10.99 -3.38 -3.92
C ASP A 321 10.25 -2.25 -3.21
N TYR A 322 8.94 -2.43 -3.02
CA TYR A 322 8.09 -1.48 -2.31
C TYR A 322 7.78 -1.98 -0.90
N VAL A 323 8.02 -1.11 0.08
CA VAL A 323 7.52 -1.21 1.44
C VAL A 323 6.23 -0.43 1.54
N TYR A 324 5.21 -1.00 2.19
CA TYR A 324 3.90 -0.38 2.34
C TYR A 324 3.56 -0.13 3.80
N GLY A 325 2.86 0.97 4.05
CA GLY A 325 2.18 1.22 5.31
C GLY A 325 0.78 0.60 5.32
N GLU A 326 0.05 0.85 6.40
CA GLU A 326 -1.34 0.39 6.55
C GLU A 326 -2.25 0.98 5.47
N LYS A 327 -3.23 0.19 5.01
CA LYS A 327 -4.30 0.62 4.11
C LYS A 327 -5.37 1.34 4.91
N LEU A 328 -5.62 2.59 4.58
CA LEU A 328 -6.66 3.41 5.19
C LEU A 328 -7.62 3.91 4.11
N GLN A 329 -8.73 4.52 4.53
CA GLN A 329 -9.69 5.13 3.63
C GLN A 329 -10.25 6.43 4.21
N PHE A 330 -10.66 7.34 3.33
CA PHE A 330 -11.46 8.52 3.67
C PHE A 330 -12.52 8.75 2.59
N THR A 331 -13.56 9.51 2.91
CA THR A 331 -14.58 9.93 1.95
C THR A 331 -14.52 11.44 1.81
N THR A 332 -14.36 11.93 0.57
CA THR A 332 -14.39 13.37 0.29
C THR A 332 -15.74 13.98 0.64
N GLN A 333 -15.72 15.23 1.07
CA GLN A 333 -16.93 15.96 1.40
C GLN A 333 -17.73 16.31 0.14
N PRO A 334 -19.03 16.63 0.24
CA PRO A 334 -19.76 17.24 -0.86
C PRO A 334 -19.27 18.67 -1.10
N LYS A 335 -19.31 19.12 -2.36
CA LYS A 335 -18.96 20.50 -2.76
C LYS A 335 -19.89 21.52 -2.08
N PHE A 336 -21.19 21.21 -2.04
CA PHE A 336 -22.19 21.99 -1.33
C PHE A 336 -22.70 21.20 -0.12
N PRO A 337 -22.60 21.75 1.11
CA PRO A 337 -23.13 21.09 2.31
C PRO A 337 -24.60 20.71 2.15
N GLU A 338 -24.96 19.48 2.54
CA GLU A 338 -26.35 19.02 2.50
C GLU A 338 -27.19 19.73 3.57
N PRO A 339 -28.43 20.14 3.23
CA PRO A 339 -29.29 20.85 4.16
C PRO A 339 -30.03 19.90 5.09
N GLU A 340 -30.39 20.41 6.26
CA GLU A 340 -31.43 19.79 7.09
C GLU A 340 -32.79 19.83 6.37
N ILE A 341 -33.62 18.81 6.62
CA ILE A 341 -34.99 18.71 6.09
C ILE A 341 -35.95 19.41 7.05
N VAL A 342 -36.81 20.29 6.52
CA VAL A 342 -37.87 20.97 7.28
C VAL A 342 -39.22 20.62 6.69
N ASP A 343 -40.11 20.08 7.53
CA ASP A 343 -41.49 19.77 7.16
C ASP A 343 -42.42 20.92 7.58
N LEU A 344 -42.89 21.71 6.62
CA LEU A 344 -43.88 22.76 6.86
C LEU A 344 -45.33 22.23 6.88
N GLY A 345 -45.55 20.92 6.82
CA GLY A 345 -46.89 20.33 6.70
C GLY A 345 -47.54 20.58 5.34
N LEU A 346 -46.73 20.72 4.30
CA LEU A 346 -47.16 20.89 2.90
C LEU A 346 -47.06 19.54 2.15
N SER A 347 -47.20 19.53 0.81
CA SER A 347 -47.06 18.30 0.02
C SER A 347 -45.64 17.73 0.00
N VAL A 348 -44.62 18.57 0.26
CA VAL A 348 -43.21 18.19 0.27
C VAL A 348 -42.47 18.83 1.44
N LYS A 349 -41.33 18.23 1.80
CA LYS A 349 -40.39 18.79 2.79
C LYS A 349 -39.36 19.67 2.07
N TRP A 350 -38.79 20.62 2.78
CA TRP A 350 -37.95 21.67 2.19
C TRP A 350 -36.54 21.67 2.77
N ALA A 351 -35.57 22.10 1.97
CA ALA A 351 -34.21 22.37 2.43
C ALA A 351 -34.19 23.56 3.40
N LYS A 352 -33.55 23.40 4.56
CA LYS A 352 -33.45 24.45 5.58
C LYS A 352 -32.73 25.71 5.09
N TRP A 353 -31.78 25.57 4.17
CA TRP A 353 -31.03 26.68 3.54
C TRP A 353 -30.92 26.52 2.01
N ASN A 354 -30.51 27.60 1.33
CA ASN A 354 -30.29 27.59 -0.12
C ASN A 354 -29.13 26.68 -0.52
N MET A 355 -29.19 26.12 -1.74
CA MET A 355 -28.05 25.43 -2.34
C MET A 355 -26.79 26.31 -2.30
N GLY A 356 -25.68 25.75 -1.82
CA GLY A 356 -24.40 26.48 -1.64
C GLY A 356 -24.32 27.39 -0.42
N ALA A 357 -25.35 27.47 0.43
CA ALA A 357 -25.28 28.17 1.72
C ALA A 357 -24.60 27.29 2.79
N LYS A 358 -23.94 27.93 3.77
CA LYS A 358 -23.36 27.25 4.95
C LYS A 358 -24.31 27.31 6.15
N SER A 359 -25.27 28.24 6.13
CA SER A 359 -26.27 28.45 7.16
C SER A 359 -27.55 29.06 6.56
N GLU A 360 -28.64 29.07 7.33
CA GLU A 360 -29.90 29.70 6.93
C GLU A 360 -29.75 31.18 6.57
N ALA A 361 -28.80 31.87 7.21
CA ALA A 361 -28.57 33.30 7.05
C ALA A 361 -27.51 33.61 5.97
N ASP A 362 -27.31 32.73 4.99
CA ASP A 362 -26.48 32.98 3.81
C ASP A 362 -27.34 32.93 2.54
N TYR A 363 -27.01 33.75 1.54
CA TYR A 363 -27.74 33.78 0.26
C TYR A 363 -27.64 32.47 -0.53
N GLY A 364 -26.57 31.70 -0.31
CA GLY A 364 -26.24 30.52 -1.11
C GLY A 364 -25.61 30.86 -2.45
N GLY A 365 -25.58 29.88 -3.35
CA GLY A 365 -25.11 30.03 -4.71
C GLY A 365 -26.20 30.51 -5.67
N TYR A 366 -25.76 30.94 -6.86
CA TYR A 366 -26.61 31.37 -7.96
C TYR A 366 -26.34 30.43 -9.13
N PHE A 367 -27.39 29.84 -9.67
CA PHE A 367 -27.29 28.74 -10.62
C PHE A 367 -28.15 29.01 -11.84
N GLY A 368 -27.61 28.71 -13.02
CA GLY A 368 -28.40 28.70 -14.24
C GLY A 368 -29.32 27.48 -14.25
N TRP A 369 -30.46 27.61 -14.90
CA TRP A 369 -31.45 26.54 -14.90
C TRP A 369 -30.94 25.36 -15.72
N GLY A 370 -30.89 24.17 -15.13
CA GLY A 370 -30.38 22.96 -15.81
C GLY A 370 -28.85 22.85 -15.88
N ASP A 371 -28.11 23.62 -15.08
CA ASP A 371 -26.68 23.39 -14.81
C ASP A 371 -26.50 22.51 -13.56
N PRO A 372 -26.17 21.22 -13.72
CA PRO A 372 -25.98 20.32 -12.59
C PRO A 372 -24.65 20.53 -11.85
N THR A 373 -23.70 21.29 -12.40
CA THR A 373 -22.38 21.51 -11.81
C THR A 373 -22.32 22.73 -10.88
N GLY A 374 -23.17 23.72 -11.16
CA GLY A 374 -23.14 25.05 -10.57
C GLY A 374 -21.90 25.87 -10.96
N GLU A 375 -21.24 25.51 -12.05
CA GLU A 375 -20.01 26.15 -12.57
C GLU A 375 -20.21 26.79 -13.94
N LEU A 376 -21.37 26.65 -14.57
CA LEU A 376 -21.63 27.24 -15.87
C LEU A 376 -21.99 28.72 -15.73
N PHE A 377 -21.10 29.58 -16.21
CA PHE A 377 -21.25 31.05 -16.23
C PHE A 377 -21.28 31.53 -17.68
N SER A 378 -22.26 31.09 -18.46
CA SER A 378 -22.42 31.44 -19.87
C SER A 378 -23.64 32.31 -20.13
N ASN A 379 -23.54 33.22 -21.10
CA ASN A 379 -24.67 33.98 -21.61
C ASN A 379 -25.44 33.22 -22.71
N ASP A 380 -24.88 32.12 -23.24
CA ASP A 380 -25.55 31.29 -24.24
C ASP A 380 -26.55 30.34 -23.56
N VAL A 381 -27.84 30.62 -23.77
CA VAL A 381 -28.96 29.82 -23.21
C VAL A 381 -28.98 28.37 -23.69
N THR A 382 -28.32 28.06 -24.81
CA THR A 382 -28.30 26.71 -25.39
C THR A 382 -27.33 25.77 -24.69
N GLU A 383 -26.40 26.30 -23.90
CA GLU A 383 -25.47 25.52 -23.08
C GLU A 383 -26.15 24.95 -21.82
N TYR A 384 -27.25 25.57 -21.38
CA TYR A 384 -28.03 25.15 -20.22
C TYR A 384 -29.07 24.10 -20.58
N ALA A 385 -29.11 23.01 -19.80
CA ALA A 385 -29.97 21.85 -20.06
C ALA A 385 -29.78 21.25 -21.48
N LYS A 386 -28.54 21.15 -21.95
CA LYS A 386 -28.23 20.63 -23.29
C LYS A 386 -28.72 19.19 -23.45
N GLY A 387 -29.53 18.95 -24.49
CA GLY A 387 -30.13 17.63 -24.77
C GLY A 387 -31.33 17.27 -23.91
N LEU A 388 -31.94 18.25 -23.22
CA LEU A 388 -33.15 18.04 -22.44
C LEU A 388 -34.33 17.57 -23.32
N THR A 389 -35.02 16.52 -22.86
CA THR A 389 -36.20 15.94 -23.53
C THR A 389 -37.50 16.09 -22.73
N THR A 390 -37.42 16.55 -21.49
CA THR A 390 -38.55 16.76 -20.56
C THR A 390 -38.78 18.25 -20.30
N LYS A 391 -40.01 18.63 -19.91
CA LYS A 391 -40.34 19.99 -19.47
C LYS A 391 -40.14 20.20 -17.97
N ASP A 392 -39.85 19.15 -17.20
CA ASP A 392 -39.57 19.24 -15.77
C ASP A 392 -38.23 18.54 -15.49
N ILE A 393 -37.26 19.30 -14.96
CA ILE A 393 -35.93 18.76 -14.63
C ILE A 393 -35.88 18.17 -13.23
N GLY A 394 -36.93 18.31 -12.41
CA GLY A 394 -36.96 17.88 -11.03
C GLY A 394 -36.53 16.43 -10.87
N GLY A 395 -35.46 16.20 -10.11
CA GLY A 395 -34.91 14.87 -9.85
C GLY A 395 -34.12 14.23 -11.00
N THR A 396 -33.96 14.92 -12.14
CA THR A 396 -33.16 14.46 -13.29
C THR A 396 -31.68 14.81 -13.15
N LYS A 397 -30.83 14.40 -14.11
CA LYS A 397 -29.40 14.78 -14.15
C LYS A 397 -29.13 16.27 -14.35
N TYR A 398 -30.14 17.04 -14.77
CA TYR A 398 -30.01 18.49 -14.99
C TYR A 398 -30.39 19.31 -13.74
N ASP A 399 -31.00 18.68 -12.75
CA ASP A 399 -31.36 19.30 -11.49
C ASP A 399 -30.14 19.36 -10.56
N ILE A 400 -29.72 20.57 -10.22
CA ILE A 400 -28.55 20.78 -9.35
C ILE A 400 -28.73 20.23 -7.94
N ALA A 401 -29.95 20.24 -7.39
CA ALA A 401 -30.22 19.64 -6.08
C ALA A 401 -30.08 18.12 -6.13
N ARG A 402 -30.59 17.47 -7.19
CA ARG A 402 -30.36 16.05 -7.41
C ARG A 402 -28.87 15.74 -7.65
N ALA A 403 -28.21 16.51 -8.51
CA ALA A 403 -26.82 16.25 -8.91
C ALA A 403 -25.83 16.51 -7.76
N GLN A 404 -26.05 17.55 -6.97
CA GLN A 404 -25.12 17.99 -5.92
C GLN A 404 -25.52 17.57 -4.51
N TRP A 405 -26.76 17.18 -4.24
CA TRP A 405 -27.17 16.61 -2.94
C TRP A 405 -27.62 15.15 -3.02
N GLY A 406 -27.83 14.59 -4.21
CA GLY A 406 -28.19 13.18 -4.37
C GLY A 406 -29.56 12.83 -3.77
N GLY A 407 -29.76 11.54 -3.51
CA GLY A 407 -30.89 11.03 -2.72
C GLY A 407 -32.26 11.36 -3.30
N LYS A 408 -33.08 12.11 -2.54
CA LYS A 408 -34.43 12.56 -2.93
C LYS A 408 -34.57 14.08 -3.05
N TRP A 409 -33.46 14.81 -3.00
CA TRP A 409 -33.42 16.26 -3.21
C TRP A 409 -33.70 16.63 -4.67
N ARG A 410 -34.56 17.62 -4.90
CA ARG A 410 -34.84 18.15 -6.24
C ARG A 410 -35.29 19.60 -6.20
N LEU A 411 -35.25 20.29 -7.34
CA LEU A 411 -35.95 21.56 -7.48
C LEU A 411 -37.47 21.37 -7.25
N PRO A 412 -38.14 22.36 -6.63
CA PRO A 412 -39.58 22.34 -6.48
C PRO A 412 -40.28 22.66 -7.80
N THR A 413 -41.45 22.05 -8.02
CA THR A 413 -42.37 22.45 -9.10
C THR A 413 -43.00 23.81 -8.79
N THR A 414 -43.59 24.49 -9.78
CA THR A 414 -44.30 25.75 -9.50
C THR A 414 -45.50 25.55 -8.58
N LYS A 415 -46.14 24.37 -8.62
CA LYS A 415 -47.23 24.00 -7.72
C LYS A 415 -46.75 23.94 -6.27
N GLU A 416 -45.62 23.28 -6.00
CA GLU A 416 -45.05 23.18 -4.65
C GLU A 416 -44.58 24.54 -4.12
N LEU A 417 -43.98 25.36 -4.97
CA LEU A 417 -43.68 26.76 -4.61
C LEU A 417 -44.95 27.50 -4.23
N LYS A 418 -46.02 27.39 -5.03
CA LYS A 418 -47.32 28.00 -4.73
C LYS A 418 -47.96 27.51 -3.44
N GLU A 419 -47.67 26.29 -2.99
CA GLU A 419 -48.19 25.81 -1.71
C GLU A 419 -47.68 26.59 -0.50
N LEU A 420 -46.52 27.26 -0.60
CA LEU A 420 -46.01 28.13 0.47
C LEU A 420 -46.96 29.30 0.78
N GLU A 421 -47.85 29.69 -0.14
CA GLU A 421 -48.87 30.73 0.09
C GLU A 421 -49.85 30.35 1.22
N LYS A 422 -49.96 29.04 1.54
CA LYS A 422 -50.78 28.52 2.66
C LYS A 422 -50.15 28.74 4.05
N CYS A 423 -48.86 29.06 4.12
CA CYS A 423 -48.11 29.25 5.37
C CYS A 423 -48.33 30.65 5.96
N THR A 424 -47.76 30.98 7.11
CA THR A 424 -47.71 32.36 7.66
C THR A 424 -46.41 33.04 7.27
N TRP A 425 -46.47 34.28 6.77
CA TRP A 425 -45.29 34.99 6.25
C TRP A 425 -44.96 36.25 7.07
N ALA A 426 -43.69 36.41 7.43
CA ALA A 426 -43.16 37.60 8.06
C ALA A 426 -41.89 38.09 7.35
N TYR A 427 -41.84 39.36 7.00
CA TYR A 427 -40.62 39.97 6.44
C TYR A 427 -39.70 40.41 7.57
N THR A 428 -38.40 40.19 7.42
CA THR A 428 -37.37 40.70 8.34
C THR A 428 -36.26 41.40 7.57
N GLN A 429 -35.68 42.43 8.19
CA GLN A 429 -34.48 43.10 7.68
C GLN A 429 -33.19 42.58 8.32
N ASN A 430 -33.30 41.69 9.32
CA ASN A 430 -32.17 41.26 10.12
C ASN A 430 -32.39 39.84 10.67
N TYR A 431 -32.38 38.84 9.78
CA TYR A 431 -32.55 37.45 10.20
C TYR A 431 -31.39 37.01 11.12
N ASN A 432 -31.73 36.53 12.32
CA ASN A 432 -30.78 36.09 13.36
C ASN A 432 -29.61 37.04 13.64
N GLY A 433 -29.82 38.36 13.52
CA GLY A 433 -28.80 39.37 13.82
C GLY A 433 -27.70 39.53 12.76
N LYS A 434 -27.85 38.92 11.57
CA LYS A 434 -26.84 38.95 10.49
C LYS A 434 -27.04 40.04 9.43
N GLY A 435 -28.06 40.88 9.55
CA GLY A 435 -28.37 41.95 8.59
C GLY A 435 -28.86 41.45 7.22
N ILE A 436 -29.31 40.19 7.15
CA ILE A 436 -29.86 39.60 5.92
C ILE A 436 -31.37 39.80 5.90
N THR A 437 -31.86 40.39 4.81
CA THR A 437 -33.28 40.65 4.58
C THR A 437 -33.95 39.45 3.90
N GLY A 438 -35.24 39.27 4.12
CA GLY A 438 -36.01 38.21 3.45
C GLY A 438 -37.29 37.80 4.16
N TRP A 439 -37.87 36.70 3.71
CA TRP A 439 -39.15 36.18 4.19
C TRP A 439 -38.95 34.99 5.13
N ILE A 440 -39.55 35.06 6.31
CA ILE A 440 -39.76 33.92 7.20
C ILE A 440 -41.13 33.33 6.86
N VAL A 441 -41.14 32.06 6.45
CA VAL A 441 -42.34 31.30 6.09
C VAL A 441 -42.52 30.19 7.12
N SER A 442 -43.60 30.24 7.89
CA SER A 442 -43.85 29.31 9.00
C SER A 442 -45.19 28.60 8.87
N ASN A 443 -45.21 27.32 9.21
CA ASN A 443 -46.43 26.52 9.31
C ASN A 443 -46.19 25.32 10.23
N ASN A 444 -47.25 24.85 10.91
CA ASN A 444 -47.19 23.71 11.85
C ASN A 444 -46.05 23.79 12.89
N GLY A 445 -45.71 24.99 13.36
CA GLY A 445 -44.64 25.20 14.34
C GLY A 445 -43.21 25.19 13.77
N ASN A 446 -43.05 24.88 12.49
CA ASN A 446 -41.77 24.92 11.78
C ASN A 446 -41.66 26.20 10.94
N GLN A 447 -40.43 26.62 10.62
CA GLN A 447 -40.19 27.80 9.78
C GLN A 447 -39.00 27.62 8.84
N LEU A 448 -39.04 28.35 7.73
CA LEU A 448 -37.95 28.52 6.77
C LEU A 448 -37.68 30.00 6.56
N PHE A 449 -36.41 30.34 6.34
CA PHE A 449 -36.02 31.68 5.89
C PHE A 449 -35.58 31.67 4.43
N PHE A 450 -36.25 32.49 3.62
CA PHE A 450 -35.97 32.74 2.22
C PHE A 450 -35.30 34.12 2.11
N PRO A 451 -33.96 34.18 2.07
CA PRO A 451 -33.25 35.45 1.97
C PRO A 451 -33.53 36.12 0.62
N SER A 452 -33.58 37.46 0.63
CA SER A 452 -33.67 38.29 -0.58
C SER A 452 -32.34 38.29 -1.32
N ALA A 453 -32.01 37.17 -1.95
CA ALA A 453 -30.72 36.97 -2.60
C ALA A 453 -30.62 37.65 -3.97
N GLY A 454 -31.69 38.20 -4.55
CA GLY A 454 -31.64 38.77 -5.89
C GLY A 454 -31.24 37.74 -6.95
N TRP A 455 -30.57 38.19 -8.01
CA TRP A 455 -30.12 37.35 -9.12
C TRP A 455 -28.75 37.79 -9.65
N ARG A 456 -28.12 36.94 -10.47
CA ARG A 456 -26.83 37.24 -11.12
C ARG A 456 -26.85 36.99 -12.62
N ARG A 457 -26.01 37.75 -13.33
CA ARG A 457 -25.63 37.46 -14.72
C ARG A 457 -24.45 36.49 -14.78
N ALA A 458 -24.20 35.94 -15.96
CA ALA A 458 -23.05 35.08 -16.23
C ALA A 458 -21.70 35.76 -15.91
N ASP A 459 -21.60 37.08 -16.06
CA ASP A 459 -20.42 37.86 -15.68
C ASP A 459 -20.25 38.07 -14.16
N LYS A 460 -21.10 37.42 -13.35
CA LYS A 460 -21.14 37.45 -11.88
C LYS A 460 -21.61 38.78 -11.28
N THR A 461 -22.08 39.73 -12.07
CA THR A 461 -22.74 40.93 -11.57
C THR A 461 -24.05 40.56 -10.85
N SER A 462 -24.26 41.15 -9.67
CA SER A 462 -25.42 40.87 -8.82
C SER A 462 -26.44 42.00 -8.89
N HIS A 463 -27.72 41.66 -8.89
CA HIS A 463 -28.84 42.59 -9.00
C HIS A 463 -29.86 42.33 -7.90
N ASN A 464 -30.36 43.41 -7.29
CA ASN A 464 -31.44 43.42 -6.29
C ASN A 464 -31.17 42.51 -5.07
N VAL A 465 -29.90 42.33 -4.70
CA VAL A 465 -29.49 41.61 -3.48
C VAL A 465 -29.88 42.43 -2.27
N GLY A 466 -30.58 41.81 -1.32
CA GLY A 466 -31.17 42.46 -0.16
C GLY A 466 -32.56 43.05 -0.40
N GLU A 467 -33.05 43.03 -1.64
CA GLU A 467 -34.34 43.62 -2.02
C GLU A 467 -35.31 42.52 -2.47
N ASP A 468 -34.92 41.75 -3.50
CA ASP A 468 -35.81 40.78 -4.12
C ASP A 468 -35.48 39.34 -3.75
N THR A 469 -36.52 38.50 -3.71
CA THR A 469 -36.42 37.08 -3.36
C THR A 469 -36.87 36.21 -4.54
N TYR A 470 -35.90 35.55 -5.19
CA TYR A 470 -36.11 34.72 -6.40
C TYR A 470 -35.65 33.28 -6.19
N TYR A 471 -36.42 32.32 -6.71
CA TYR A 471 -36.07 30.89 -6.68
C TYR A 471 -36.46 30.17 -7.95
N TRP A 472 -35.55 29.37 -8.51
CA TRP A 472 -35.89 28.50 -9.63
C TRP A 472 -36.97 27.47 -9.24
N SER A 473 -37.90 27.24 -10.17
CA SER A 473 -38.69 26.01 -10.19
C SER A 473 -38.05 24.98 -11.11
N SER A 474 -38.48 23.73 -11.03
CA SER A 474 -38.03 22.64 -11.89
C SER A 474 -38.61 22.67 -13.31
N GLU A 475 -39.55 23.58 -13.60
CA GLU A 475 -40.35 23.53 -14.82
C GLU A 475 -39.83 24.52 -15.90
N LEU A 476 -39.74 24.02 -17.13
CA LEU A 476 -39.46 24.81 -18.33
C LEU A 476 -40.68 25.68 -18.69
N SER A 477 -40.46 26.76 -19.44
CA SER A 477 -41.54 27.51 -20.07
C SER A 477 -42.35 26.63 -21.03
N ASP A 478 -43.66 26.86 -21.07
CA ASP A 478 -44.55 26.11 -21.96
C ASP A 478 -44.35 26.45 -23.44
N ASN A 479 -43.92 27.68 -23.72
CA ASN A 479 -43.88 28.28 -25.07
C ASN A 479 -42.48 28.72 -25.52
N ASP A 480 -41.46 28.68 -24.65
CA ASP A 480 -40.10 29.13 -24.97
C ASP A 480 -39.03 28.15 -24.41
N PRO A 481 -38.36 27.34 -25.24
CA PRO A 481 -37.36 26.38 -24.77
C PRO A 481 -36.09 27.02 -24.17
N ASN A 482 -35.90 28.34 -24.34
CA ASN A 482 -34.78 29.08 -23.77
C ASN A 482 -35.05 29.64 -22.38
N SER A 483 -36.28 29.53 -21.90
CA SER A 483 -36.74 30.09 -20.63
C SER A 483 -37.31 29.03 -19.70
N ALA A 484 -37.15 29.24 -18.40
CA ALA A 484 -37.71 28.40 -17.35
C ALA A 484 -38.54 29.22 -16.36
N LYS A 485 -39.38 28.54 -15.60
CA LYS A 485 -40.25 29.15 -14.60
C LYS A 485 -39.48 29.36 -13.30
N TYR A 486 -39.62 30.54 -12.69
CA TYR A 486 -39.13 30.84 -11.35
C TYR A 486 -40.22 31.48 -10.50
N ALA A 487 -40.04 31.40 -9.18
CA ALA A 487 -40.89 32.05 -8.19
C ALA A 487 -40.24 33.35 -7.69
N GLN A 488 -41.02 34.42 -7.65
CA GLN A 488 -40.68 35.65 -6.94
C GLN A 488 -41.61 35.82 -5.73
N LEU A 489 -41.02 36.04 -4.55
CA LEU A 489 -41.76 36.26 -3.31
C LEU A 489 -41.96 37.77 -3.11
N ILE A 490 -43.01 38.33 -3.74
CA ILE A 490 -43.23 39.79 -3.83
C ILE A 490 -44.12 40.39 -2.74
N GLY A 491 -44.81 39.57 -1.94
CA GLY A 491 -45.73 40.05 -0.92
C GLY A 491 -46.04 39.01 0.15
N LYS A 492 -46.70 39.44 1.23
CA LYS A 492 -47.17 38.50 2.26
C LYS A 492 -48.03 37.43 1.61
N ASN A 493 -47.67 36.16 1.79
CA ASN A 493 -48.42 35.01 1.29
C ASN A 493 -48.64 35.00 -0.23
N PHE A 494 -47.80 35.71 -1.00
CA PHE A 494 -47.98 35.80 -2.44
C PHE A 494 -46.68 35.52 -3.17
N ILE A 495 -46.75 34.51 -4.05
CA ILE A 495 -45.68 34.11 -4.96
C ILE A 495 -46.13 34.41 -6.37
N GLU A 496 -45.32 35.14 -7.13
CA GLU A 496 -45.51 35.25 -8.57
C GLU A 496 -44.69 34.18 -9.27
N ILE A 497 -45.30 33.44 -10.19
CA ILE A 497 -44.59 32.51 -11.08
C ILE A 497 -44.43 33.20 -12.43
N THR A 498 -43.19 33.37 -12.87
CA THR A 498 -42.87 34.04 -14.12
C THR A 498 -41.69 33.36 -14.82
N LEU A 499 -41.28 33.89 -15.97
CA LEU A 499 -40.26 33.30 -16.85
C LEU A 499 -38.95 34.09 -16.81
N SER A 500 -37.84 33.36 -16.82
CA SER A 500 -36.51 33.94 -17.05
C SER A 500 -35.72 33.05 -18.00
N TYR A 501 -34.78 33.64 -18.74
CA TYR A 501 -33.83 32.89 -19.54
C TYR A 501 -33.01 31.94 -18.64
N LYS A 502 -32.75 30.73 -19.13
CA LYS A 502 -32.00 29.71 -18.38
C LYS A 502 -30.58 30.16 -17.97
N SER A 503 -30.01 31.13 -18.68
CA SER A 503 -28.68 31.71 -18.42
C SER A 503 -28.65 32.73 -17.27
N ILE A 504 -29.80 33.15 -16.76
CA ILE A 504 -29.86 33.96 -15.54
C ILE A 504 -29.61 33.05 -14.33
N LEU A 505 -28.73 33.50 -13.44
CA LEU A 505 -28.34 32.71 -12.28
C LEU A 505 -29.23 33.10 -11.09
N LEU A 506 -30.09 32.17 -10.66
CA LEU A 506 -30.98 32.37 -9.50
C LEU A 506 -30.61 31.43 -8.34
N PRO A 507 -30.94 31.79 -7.10
CA PRO A 507 -30.88 30.89 -5.97
C PRO A 507 -31.76 29.64 -6.16
N VAL A 508 -31.37 28.54 -5.51
CA VAL A 508 -32.13 27.29 -5.49
C VAL A 508 -32.45 26.92 -4.04
N ARG A 509 -33.75 26.72 -3.77
CA ARG A 509 -34.26 26.14 -2.52
C ARG A 509 -34.92 24.80 -2.87
N ALA A 510 -34.22 23.70 -2.59
CA ALA A 510 -34.68 22.38 -2.96
C ALA A 510 -35.80 21.86 -2.05
N VAL A 511 -36.52 20.86 -2.54
CA VAL A 511 -37.48 20.04 -1.80
C VAL A 511 -37.01 18.59 -1.72
N TYR A 512 -37.58 17.84 -0.78
CA TYR A 512 -37.26 16.43 -0.49
C TYR A 512 -38.53 15.59 -0.51
N ASP A 513 -38.56 14.57 -1.35
CA ASP A 513 -39.69 13.62 -1.45
C ASP A 513 -39.62 12.55 -0.35
N GLU A 514 -40.72 12.25 0.35
CA GLU A 514 -40.84 11.02 1.17
C GLU A 514 -41.40 9.86 0.33
N PRO A 515 -41.11 8.59 0.66
CA PRO A 515 -41.65 7.47 -0.10
C PRO A 515 -43.18 7.40 0.11
N GLY A 516 -43.95 7.83 -0.88
CA GLY A 516 -45.38 7.51 -0.98
C GLY A 516 -45.58 6.13 -1.62
N GLU A 517 -46.63 5.41 -1.21
CA GLU A 517 -46.95 4.01 -1.62
C GLU A 517 -47.09 3.76 -3.13
N ASN A 518 -47.00 4.80 -3.98
CA ASN A 518 -47.06 4.69 -5.44
C ASN A 518 -45.84 5.32 -6.15
N TYR A 519 -44.70 5.47 -5.45
CA TYR A 519 -43.45 5.91 -6.04
C TYR A 519 -42.57 4.72 -6.42
N THR A 520 -42.48 4.42 -7.72
CA THR A 520 -41.33 3.69 -8.28
C THR A 520 -40.21 4.70 -8.57
N PRO A 521 -39.04 4.58 -7.94
CA PRO A 521 -37.90 5.45 -8.27
C PRO A 521 -37.54 5.29 -9.74
N ASP A 522 -37.53 6.40 -10.49
CA ASP A 522 -36.64 6.48 -11.65
C ASP A 522 -35.22 6.54 -11.06
N PRO A 523 -34.29 5.62 -11.40
CA PRO A 523 -32.95 5.64 -10.88
C PRO A 523 -32.39 7.05 -11.07
N THR A 524 -32.01 7.67 -9.94
CA THR A 524 -31.12 8.81 -9.96
C THR A 524 -30.02 8.54 -10.97
N PRO A 525 -29.71 9.45 -11.88
CA PRO A 525 -28.57 9.29 -12.75
C PRO A 525 -27.33 9.24 -11.84
N ASP A 526 -26.84 8.02 -11.65
CA ASP A 526 -25.44 7.80 -11.38
C ASP A 526 -24.68 8.57 -12.47
N PRO A 527 -23.74 9.46 -12.15
CA PRO A 527 -22.72 9.87 -13.10
C PRO A 527 -21.85 8.64 -13.39
N GLY A 528 -22.41 7.64 -14.07
CA GLY A 528 -21.83 6.30 -14.17
C GLY A 528 -22.57 5.28 -15.05
N THR A 529 -23.83 5.48 -15.46
CA THR A 529 -24.53 4.42 -16.23
C THR A 529 -25.26 4.91 -17.49
N ASP A 530 -24.56 4.84 -18.62
CA ASP A 530 -25.15 4.50 -19.92
C ASP A 530 -25.58 3.01 -19.89
N PRO A 531 -26.55 2.54 -20.68
CA PRO A 531 -27.12 1.20 -20.54
C PRO A 531 -26.11 0.17 -21.03
N THR A 532 -25.45 -0.49 -20.09
CA THR A 532 -24.85 -1.80 -20.32
C THR A 532 -25.35 -2.77 -19.25
N PRO A 533 -25.55 -4.06 -19.56
CA PRO A 533 -26.22 -5.00 -18.68
C PRO A 533 -25.47 -5.17 -17.36
N ASN A 534 -26.20 -5.06 -16.26
CA ASN A 534 -25.81 -5.30 -14.87
C ASN A 534 -24.72 -6.38 -14.69
N PRO A 535 -23.50 -6.04 -14.22
CA PRO A 535 -22.53 -6.99 -13.71
C PRO A 535 -22.55 -7.01 -12.17
N ASN A 536 -23.41 -7.89 -11.66
CA ASN A 536 -23.37 -8.54 -10.34
C ASN A 536 -23.80 -7.74 -9.08
N PRO A 537 -24.59 -8.39 -8.19
CA PRO A 537 -24.84 -7.93 -6.82
C PRO A 537 -23.61 -8.17 -5.92
N ASP A 538 -23.61 -7.53 -4.76
CA ASP A 538 -22.59 -7.52 -3.70
C ASP A 538 -21.73 -8.79 -3.53
N PRO A 539 -20.44 -8.65 -3.17
CA PRO A 539 -19.59 -9.78 -2.83
C PRO A 539 -20.04 -10.41 -1.50
N ASN A 540 -20.54 -11.64 -1.60
CA ASN A 540 -20.65 -12.58 -0.50
C ASN A 540 -19.27 -12.73 0.18
N PRO A 541 -19.15 -12.58 1.52
CA PRO A 541 -17.87 -12.63 2.26
C PRO A 541 -17.18 -14.01 2.29
N ASN A 542 -17.65 -14.97 1.49
CA ASN A 542 -16.97 -16.23 1.23
C ASN A 542 -16.75 -16.33 -0.28
N PRO A 543 -15.50 -16.40 -0.80
CA PRO A 543 -15.28 -16.67 -2.20
C PRO A 543 -15.97 -18.00 -2.52
N GLU A 544 -16.87 -17.97 -3.50
CA GLU A 544 -17.61 -19.15 -3.93
C GLU A 544 -16.59 -20.26 -4.27
N PRO A 545 -16.75 -21.48 -3.70
CA PRO A 545 -15.77 -22.54 -3.88
C PRO A 545 -15.60 -22.85 -5.37
N PRO A 546 -14.39 -23.23 -5.81
CA PRO A 546 -14.14 -23.48 -7.21
C PRO A 546 -15.09 -24.54 -7.76
N SER A 547 -15.49 -24.39 -9.02
CA SER A 547 -16.36 -25.33 -9.74
C SER A 547 -15.82 -26.76 -9.58
N PRO A 548 -16.68 -27.79 -9.43
CA PRO A 548 -16.23 -29.19 -9.35
C PRO A 548 -15.42 -29.67 -10.56
N THR A 549 -15.51 -28.94 -11.68
CA THR A 549 -14.74 -29.20 -12.90
C THR A 549 -13.40 -28.46 -12.96
N ALA A 550 -13.06 -27.66 -11.94
CA ALA A 550 -11.80 -26.95 -11.87
C ALA A 550 -10.61 -27.93 -11.74
N GLY A 551 -9.49 -27.58 -12.35
CA GLY A 551 -8.25 -28.34 -12.22
C GLY A 551 -7.66 -28.25 -10.81
N LYS A 552 -6.64 -29.06 -10.55
CA LYS A 552 -5.91 -29.02 -9.27
C LYS A 552 -4.82 -27.96 -9.32
N ALA A 553 -4.63 -27.24 -8.22
CA ALA A 553 -3.52 -26.30 -8.07
C ALA A 553 -2.21 -27.05 -7.87
N VAL A 554 -1.18 -26.64 -8.61
CA VAL A 554 0.17 -27.19 -8.58
C VAL A 554 1.14 -26.04 -8.29
N ASP A 555 1.84 -26.15 -7.17
CA ASP A 555 2.93 -25.24 -6.80
C ASP A 555 4.19 -25.57 -7.60
N LEU A 556 4.52 -24.72 -8.58
CA LEU A 556 5.72 -24.87 -9.41
C LEU A 556 6.95 -24.13 -8.86
N GLY A 557 6.88 -23.58 -7.64
CA GLY A 557 7.96 -22.82 -7.01
C GLY A 557 8.13 -21.42 -7.60
N VAL A 558 7.02 -20.87 -8.11
CA VAL A 558 6.86 -19.55 -8.74
C VAL A 558 5.81 -18.74 -7.96
N SER A 559 5.54 -17.48 -8.32
CA SER A 559 4.68 -16.54 -7.58
C SER A 559 3.21 -16.95 -7.43
N VAL A 560 2.76 -17.93 -8.22
CA VAL A 560 1.38 -18.47 -8.21
C VAL A 560 1.35 -19.99 -8.36
N MET A 561 0.25 -20.61 -7.94
CA MET A 561 -0.05 -22.01 -8.24
C MET A 561 -0.70 -22.12 -9.61
N TRP A 562 -0.23 -23.04 -10.44
CA TRP A 562 -0.73 -23.29 -11.79
C TRP A 562 -1.69 -24.47 -11.81
N SER A 563 -2.70 -24.43 -12.68
CA SER A 563 -3.59 -25.56 -12.85
C SER A 563 -2.92 -26.74 -13.55
N ASP A 564 -3.26 -27.95 -13.13
CA ASP A 564 -2.85 -29.18 -13.79
C ASP A 564 -3.43 -29.36 -15.22
N ARG A 565 -4.47 -28.60 -15.61
CA ARG A 565 -5.16 -28.74 -16.93
C ARG A 565 -5.69 -27.40 -17.47
N ASN A 566 -6.02 -27.37 -18.76
CA ASN A 566 -6.67 -26.21 -19.40
C ASN A 566 -8.14 -26.09 -18.99
N VAL A 567 -8.71 -24.89 -19.12
CA VAL A 567 -10.15 -24.71 -19.01
C VAL A 567 -10.88 -25.58 -20.04
N GLY A 568 -11.83 -26.39 -19.57
CA GLY A 568 -12.60 -27.34 -20.40
C GLY A 568 -11.90 -28.66 -20.71
N ALA A 569 -10.69 -28.92 -20.19
CA ALA A 569 -9.97 -30.19 -20.36
C ALA A 569 -10.33 -31.21 -19.26
N LEU A 570 -10.41 -32.51 -19.60
CA LEU A 570 -10.65 -33.59 -18.64
C LEU A 570 -9.35 -34.18 -18.06
N LYS A 571 -8.20 -33.92 -18.69
CA LYS A 571 -6.85 -34.24 -18.19
C LYS A 571 -5.80 -33.30 -18.79
N ALA A 572 -4.59 -33.34 -18.24
CA ALA A 572 -3.53 -32.38 -18.57
C ALA A 572 -3.11 -32.37 -20.07
N SER A 573 -3.20 -33.50 -20.75
CA SER A 573 -2.85 -33.70 -22.18
C SER A 573 -3.96 -33.28 -23.14
N ASP A 574 -5.21 -33.11 -22.67
CA ASP A 574 -6.30 -32.65 -23.52
C ASP A 574 -6.15 -31.16 -23.84
N ALA A 575 -6.55 -30.77 -25.05
CA ALA A 575 -6.56 -29.36 -25.46
C ALA A 575 -7.41 -28.51 -24.51
N GLY A 576 -8.61 -28.98 -24.17
CA GLY A 576 -9.64 -28.18 -23.51
C GLY A 576 -10.43 -27.35 -24.52
N LYS A 577 -10.98 -26.23 -24.05
CA LYS A 577 -11.74 -25.29 -24.89
C LYS A 577 -10.87 -24.12 -25.33
N TYR A 578 -11.23 -23.55 -26.48
CA TYR A 578 -10.61 -22.33 -27.00
C TYR A 578 -11.51 -21.15 -26.66
N PHE A 579 -10.93 -20.01 -26.33
CA PHE A 579 -11.66 -18.80 -25.98
C PHE A 579 -11.11 -17.63 -26.77
N ALA A 580 -11.98 -16.72 -27.22
CA ALA A 580 -11.51 -15.42 -27.68
C ALA A 580 -11.10 -14.61 -26.45
N TRP A 581 -10.15 -13.68 -26.61
CA TRP A 581 -9.65 -12.92 -25.47
C TRP A 581 -10.75 -12.03 -24.89
N ALA A 582 -10.96 -12.06 -23.57
CA ALA A 582 -12.07 -11.42 -22.86
C ALA A 582 -13.48 -11.99 -23.13
N GLU A 583 -13.60 -13.17 -23.73
CA GLU A 583 -14.85 -13.93 -23.81
C GLU A 583 -14.81 -15.16 -22.91
N ILE A 584 -15.95 -15.50 -22.31
CA ILE A 584 -16.07 -16.58 -21.32
C ILE A 584 -16.71 -17.87 -21.87
N SER A 585 -17.01 -17.90 -23.17
CA SER A 585 -17.62 -19.05 -23.86
C SER A 585 -16.80 -19.42 -25.08
N ASP A 586 -16.73 -20.72 -25.37
CA ASP A 586 -16.20 -21.23 -26.64
C ASP A 586 -17.19 -21.01 -27.79
N LYS A 587 -16.68 -21.00 -29.02
CA LYS A 587 -17.45 -20.70 -30.23
C LYS A 587 -17.14 -21.72 -31.33
N THR A 588 -18.08 -21.87 -32.25
CA THR A 588 -17.88 -22.65 -33.48
C THR A 588 -17.03 -21.90 -34.51
N GLU A 589 -16.96 -20.57 -34.41
CA GLU A 589 -16.16 -19.72 -35.28
C GLU A 589 -15.52 -18.51 -34.55
N TYR A 590 -14.28 -18.19 -34.90
CA TYR A 590 -13.46 -17.13 -34.31
C TYR A 590 -13.08 -16.11 -35.37
N THR A 591 -14.03 -15.23 -35.69
CA THR A 591 -13.89 -14.14 -36.67
C THR A 591 -14.12 -12.80 -35.99
N ARG A 592 -13.76 -11.69 -36.64
CA ARG A 592 -14.06 -10.35 -36.10
C ARG A 592 -15.56 -10.14 -35.91
N GLN A 593 -16.39 -10.67 -36.81
CA GLN A 593 -17.84 -10.58 -36.71
C GLN A 593 -18.39 -11.37 -35.52
N SER A 594 -17.77 -12.50 -35.16
CA SER A 594 -18.19 -13.29 -34.00
C SER A 594 -17.60 -12.83 -32.68
N TYR A 595 -16.73 -11.81 -32.68
CA TYR A 595 -16.05 -11.29 -31.48
C TYR A 595 -16.88 -10.21 -30.79
N THR A 596 -17.33 -10.48 -29.57
CA THR A 596 -18.29 -9.64 -28.83
C THR A 596 -17.66 -8.82 -27.71
N ALA A 597 -16.45 -9.17 -27.28
CA ALA A 597 -15.73 -8.52 -26.18
C ALA A 597 -14.95 -7.24 -26.59
N GLY A 598 -15.35 -6.58 -27.67
CA GLY A 598 -14.85 -5.24 -28.02
C GLY A 598 -14.43 -5.03 -29.46
N TYR A 599 -15.25 -5.50 -30.40
CA TYR A 599 -15.20 -5.11 -31.80
C TYR A 599 -16.56 -4.53 -32.21
N ASP A 600 -16.56 -3.29 -32.66
CA ASP A 600 -17.74 -2.65 -33.22
C ASP A 600 -17.82 -2.97 -34.71
N THR A 601 -18.78 -3.83 -35.05
CA THR A 601 -19.04 -4.28 -36.43
C THR A 601 -19.53 -3.17 -37.36
N LEU A 602 -20.08 -2.06 -36.82
CA LEU A 602 -20.56 -0.93 -37.60
C LEU A 602 -19.42 0.02 -38.00
N SER A 603 -18.51 0.32 -37.07
CA SER A 603 -17.34 1.17 -37.34
C SER A 603 -16.13 0.39 -37.86
N GLY A 604 -16.11 -0.95 -37.72
CA GLY A 604 -15.00 -1.81 -38.10
C GLY A 604 -13.78 -1.69 -37.18
N THR A 605 -13.95 -1.14 -35.97
CA THR A 605 -12.86 -0.84 -35.02
C THR A 605 -12.97 -1.65 -33.73
N PHE A 606 -11.83 -1.94 -33.11
CA PHE A 606 -11.80 -2.48 -31.75
C PHE A 606 -12.13 -1.33 -30.77
N THR A 607 -13.09 -1.55 -29.89
CA THR A 607 -13.58 -0.55 -28.93
C THR A 607 -13.05 -0.83 -27.53
N ASP A 608 -12.99 0.20 -26.67
CA ASP A 608 -12.57 0.11 -25.26
C ASP A 608 -13.65 -0.47 -24.33
N SER A 609 -14.57 -1.29 -24.88
CA SER A 609 -15.68 -1.89 -24.14
C SER A 609 -15.22 -2.93 -23.11
N VAL A 610 -13.99 -3.43 -23.22
CA VAL A 610 -13.22 -4.02 -22.10
C VAL A 610 -12.25 -2.95 -21.63
N SER A 611 -12.69 -2.05 -20.76
CA SER A 611 -11.96 -0.83 -20.34
C SER A 611 -10.73 -1.09 -19.44
N VAL A 612 -10.20 -2.31 -19.46
CA VAL A 612 -9.07 -2.76 -18.63
C VAL A 612 -7.97 -3.33 -19.50
N SER A 613 -6.72 -2.91 -19.27
CA SER A 613 -5.54 -3.43 -19.97
C SER A 613 -5.14 -4.82 -19.50
N HIS A 614 -5.69 -5.26 -18.37
CA HIS A 614 -5.52 -6.56 -17.72
C HIS A 614 -6.90 -7.11 -17.31
N ILE A 615 -7.21 -8.37 -17.64
CA ILE A 615 -8.52 -8.98 -17.34
C ILE A 615 -8.49 -10.00 -16.22
N ALA A 616 -7.33 -10.34 -15.64
CA ALA A 616 -7.22 -11.44 -14.68
C ALA A 616 -8.13 -11.22 -13.46
N GLY A 617 -8.91 -12.24 -13.11
CA GLY A 617 -9.86 -12.20 -11.98
C GLY A 617 -11.10 -11.34 -12.21
N SER A 618 -11.24 -10.69 -13.38
CA SER A 618 -12.43 -9.92 -13.74
C SER A 618 -13.56 -10.82 -14.27
N LYS A 619 -14.74 -10.23 -14.53
CA LYS A 619 -15.86 -10.91 -15.20
C LYS A 619 -15.56 -11.35 -16.65
N PHE A 620 -14.49 -10.83 -17.26
CA PHE A 620 -14.06 -11.15 -18.62
C PHE A 620 -13.00 -12.25 -18.67
N ASP A 621 -12.51 -12.70 -17.52
CA ASP A 621 -11.57 -13.80 -17.40
C ASP A 621 -12.33 -15.13 -17.38
N ALA A 622 -12.19 -15.92 -18.45
CA ALA A 622 -12.86 -17.21 -18.57
C ALA A 622 -12.44 -18.21 -17.49
N ALA A 623 -11.20 -18.14 -16.97
CA ALA A 623 -10.78 -18.99 -15.86
C ALA A 623 -11.53 -18.61 -14.58
N ARG A 624 -11.63 -17.31 -14.28
CA ARG A 624 -12.41 -16.82 -13.13
C ARG A 624 -13.90 -17.16 -13.29
N ALA A 625 -14.48 -16.88 -14.46
CA ALA A 625 -15.91 -17.04 -14.69
C ALA A 625 -16.36 -18.51 -14.69
N LEU A 626 -15.54 -19.42 -15.24
CA LEU A 626 -15.91 -20.83 -15.38
C LEU A 626 -15.49 -21.69 -14.18
N TRP A 627 -14.38 -21.34 -13.50
CA TRP A 627 -13.87 -22.12 -12.37
C TRP A 627 -14.10 -21.48 -11.01
N GLY A 628 -14.44 -20.20 -10.91
CA GLY A 628 -14.75 -19.54 -9.64
C GLY A 628 -13.56 -19.45 -8.66
N GLY A 629 -13.84 -19.13 -7.40
CA GLY A 629 -12.82 -18.96 -6.37
C GLY A 629 -11.77 -17.89 -6.73
N THR A 630 -10.49 -18.17 -6.42
CA THR A 630 -9.36 -17.29 -6.75
C THR A 630 -8.71 -17.60 -8.11
N TRP A 631 -9.22 -18.57 -8.87
CA TRP A 631 -8.70 -18.91 -10.20
C TRP A 631 -8.83 -17.71 -11.15
N ARG A 632 -7.80 -17.54 -11.98
CA ARG A 632 -7.71 -16.47 -12.99
C ARG A 632 -6.78 -16.87 -14.13
N MET A 633 -6.84 -16.13 -15.22
CA MET A 633 -5.82 -16.18 -16.27
C MET A 633 -4.45 -15.75 -15.73
N PRO A 634 -3.36 -16.31 -16.26
CA PRO A 634 -2.01 -15.91 -15.88
C PRO A 634 -1.65 -14.54 -16.48
N THR A 635 -0.78 -13.81 -15.79
CA THR A 635 -0.14 -12.62 -16.36
C THR A 635 1.02 -13.02 -17.27
N ASP A 636 1.48 -12.08 -18.11
CA ASP A 636 2.68 -12.28 -18.93
C ASP A 636 3.97 -12.44 -18.09
N ASP A 637 4.03 -11.81 -16.91
CA ASP A 637 5.13 -11.98 -15.95
C ASP A 637 5.15 -13.40 -15.36
N GLU A 638 3.99 -13.94 -14.96
CA GLU A 638 3.86 -15.30 -14.42
C GLU A 638 4.25 -16.37 -15.47
N VAL A 639 3.92 -16.14 -16.74
CA VAL A 639 4.44 -16.95 -17.85
C VAL A 639 5.96 -16.84 -17.95
N GLY A 640 6.51 -15.64 -17.76
CA GLY A 640 7.96 -15.41 -17.69
C GLY A 640 8.63 -16.19 -16.55
N GLU A 641 7.97 -16.31 -15.41
CA GLU A 641 8.46 -17.11 -14.29
C GLU A 641 8.54 -18.60 -14.62
N LEU A 642 7.56 -19.17 -15.35
CA LEU A 642 7.67 -20.56 -15.82
C LEU A 642 8.93 -20.76 -16.66
N LYS A 643 9.23 -19.81 -17.56
CA LYS A 643 10.42 -19.87 -18.42
C LYS A 643 11.72 -19.76 -17.64
N ASN A 644 11.78 -18.85 -16.68
CA ASN A 644 13.02 -18.50 -15.98
C ASN A 644 13.30 -19.44 -14.79
N ASN A 645 12.25 -19.89 -14.11
CA ASN A 645 12.33 -20.55 -12.81
C ASN A 645 11.96 -22.03 -12.84
N CYS A 646 11.35 -22.54 -13.90
CA CYS A 646 11.07 -23.98 -14.07
C CYS A 646 12.00 -24.65 -15.09
N THR A 647 12.06 -25.97 -15.06
CA THR A 647 12.67 -26.79 -16.11
C THR A 647 11.61 -27.04 -17.18
N LEU A 648 11.92 -26.70 -18.43
CA LEU A 648 11.04 -26.89 -19.59
C LEU A 648 11.59 -28.02 -20.46
N GLU A 649 10.84 -29.11 -20.59
CA GLU A 649 11.18 -30.24 -21.46
C GLU A 649 10.09 -30.47 -22.50
N TRP A 650 10.45 -30.44 -23.78
CA TRP A 650 9.53 -30.82 -24.84
C TRP A 650 9.41 -32.34 -24.91
N THR A 651 8.21 -32.86 -24.68
CA THR A 651 7.95 -34.29 -24.55
C THR A 651 6.55 -34.65 -25.04
N PHE A 652 6.15 -35.91 -24.84
CA PHE A 652 4.82 -36.43 -25.18
C PHE A 652 4.12 -36.94 -23.91
N GLN A 653 2.91 -36.46 -23.65
CA GLN A 653 2.03 -36.99 -22.62
C GLN A 653 0.77 -37.55 -23.28
N ASP A 654 0.49 -38.83 -23.07
CA ASP A 654 -0.59 -39.57 -23.75
C ASP A 654 -0.54 -39.48 -25.29
N GLY A 655 0.68 -39.40 -25.86
CA GLY A 655 0.88 -39.24 -27.31
C GLY A 655 0.66 -37.82 -27.84
N VAL A 656 0.32 -36.86 -26.98
CA VAL A 656 0.20 -35.43 -27.34
C VAL A 656 1.54 -34.74 -27.09
N PRO A 657 2.13 -34.05 -28.07
CA PRO A 657 3.37 -33.28 -27.86
C PRO A 657 3.10 -32.01 -27.07
N GLY A 658 4.05 -31.57 -26.25
CA GLY A 658 3.94 -30.36 -25.45
C GLY A 658 5.11 -30.16 -24.48
N TYR A 659 5.02 -29.17 -23.61
CA TYR A 659 6.03 -28.95 -22.58
C TYR A 659 5.62 -29.57 -21.25
N LEU A 660 6.48 -30.43 -20.72
CA LEU A 660 6.51 -30.77 -19.30
C LEU A 660 7.27 -29.68 -18.55
N ILE A 661 6.56 -28.99 -17.68
CA ILE A 661 7.09 -27.87 -16.89
C ILE A 661 7.24 -28.35 -15.46
N THR A 662 8.47 -28.42 -14.98
CA THR A 662 8.80 -29.04 -13.69
C THR A 662 9.46 -28.02 -12.76
N ASN A 663 9.02 -27.98 -11.50
CA ASN A 663 9.65 -27.17 -10.48
C ASN A 663 11.11 -27.63 -10.26
N LYS A 664 12.07 -26.72 -10.41
CA LYS A 664 13.52 -27.00 -10.28
C LYS A 664 13.91 -27.55 -8.90
N LYS A 665 13.16 -27.17 -7.85
CA LYS A 665 13.43 -27.54 -6.46
C LYS A 665 12.61 -28.76 -6.01
N ASN A 666 11.42 -28.97 -6.59
CA ASN A 666 10.56 -30.11 -6.30
C ASN A 666 10.05 -30.77 -7.59
N VAL A 667 10.84 -31.72 -8.10
CA VAL A 667 10.56 -32.39 -9.39
C VAL A 667 9.25 -33.19 -9.42
N LYS A 668 8.63 -33.46 -8.27
CA LYS A 668 7.30 -34.09 -8.20
C LYS A 668 6.19 -33.14 -8.63
N ASN A 669 6.38 -31.84 -8.47
CA ASN A 669 5.42 -30.81 -8.89
C ASN A 669 5.72 -30.42 -10.34
N HIS A 670 4.85 -30.84 -11.24
CA HIS A 670 4.94 -30.55 -12.66
C HIS A 670 3.55 -30.34 -13.27
N ILE A 671 3.50 -29.60 -14.36
CA ILE A 671 2.33 -29.49 -15.23
C ILE A 671 2.72 -29.81 -16.67
N PHE A 672 1.73 -30.14 -17.50
CA PHE A 672 1.93 -30.35 -18.93
C PHE A 672 1.10 -29.35 -19.73
N LEU A 673 1.75 -28.61 -20.64
CA LEU A 673 1.11 -27.73 -21.60
C LEU A 673 1.12 -28.38 -22.99
N PRO A 674 -0.04 -28.91 -23.47
CA PRO A 674 -0.12 -29.54 -24.78
C PRO A 674 0.06 -28.52 -25.92
N ALA A 675 0.76 -28.91 -26.98
CA ALA A 675 0.89 -28.14 -28.22
C ALA A 675 -0.39 -28.27 -29.08
N ALA A 676 -1.52 -27.83 -28.54
CA ALA A 676 -2.85 -28.03 -29.11
C ALA A 676 -3.33 -26.88 -30.02
N GLY A 677 -2.42 -26.07 -30.56
CA GLY A 677 -2.72 -25.04 -31.56
C GLY A 677 -3.49 -23.83 -31.03
N TYR A 678 -4.20 -23.19 -31.95
CA TYR A 678 -5.17 -22.10 -31.73
C TYR A 678 -6.19 -22.10 -32.88
N ASN A 679 -7.38 -21.56 -32.65
CA ASN A 679 -8.43 -21.45 -33.65
C ASN A 679 -8.45 -20.04 -34.27
N ASN A 680 -8.28 -19.94 -35.58
CA ASN A 680 -8.22 -18.66 -36.32
C ASN A 680 -9.42 -18.44 -37.26
N GLY A 681 -10.54 -19.11 -36.97
CA GLY A 681 -11.74 -19.09 -37.78
C GLY A 681 -12.60 -20.29 -37.42
N THR A 682 -12.71 -21.25 -38.33
CA THR A 682 -13.49 -22.50 -38.14
C THR A 682 -12.62 -23.73 -37.90
N SER A 683 -11.30 -23.58 -37.84
CA SER A 683 -10.35 -24.69 -37.72
C SER A 683 -9.21 -24.38 -36.76
N VAL A 684 -8.77 -25.39 -36.00
CA VAL A 684 -7.58 -25.29 -35.15
C VAL A 684 -6.33 -25.44 -36.03
N GLY A 685 -5.53 -24.37 -36.12
CA GLY A 685 -4.22 -24.38 -36.74
C GLY A 685 -3.15 -24.87 -35.76
N GLY A 686 -2.19 -25.65 -36.25
CA GLY A 686 -0.98 -25.96 -35.48
C GLY A 686 -1.06 -27.09 -34.47
N ASN A 687 -2.19 -27.78 -34.38
CA ASN A 687 -2.38 -28.88 -33.45
C ASN A 687 -1.29 -29.94 -33.63
N GLY A 688 -0.61 -30.31 -32.55
CA GLY A 688 0.51 -31.24 -32.54
C GLY A 688 1.87 -30.64 -32.88
N SER A 689 1.97 -29.32 -33.12
CA SER A 689 3.23 -28.65 -33.50
C SER A 689 3.52 -27.38 -32.71
N PHE A 690 2.48 -26.64 -32.32
CA PHE A 690 2.61 -25.47 -31.45
C PHE A 690 1.32 -25.24 -30.65
N GLY A 691 1.35 -24.41 -29.61
CA GLY A 691 0.18 -24.06 -28.79
C GLY A 691 0.16 -22.58 -28.43
N LYS A 692 -1.04 -22.01 -28.30
CA LYS A 692 -1.26 -20.63 -27.84
C LYS A 692 -2.10 -20.62 -26.58
N TYR A 693 -1.63 -19.88 -25.58
CA TYR A 693 -2.29 -19.72 -24.30
C TYR A 693 -2.45 -18.25 -23.98
N TRP A 694 -3.66 -17.81 -23.69
CA TRP A 694 -3.91 -16.42 -23.34
C TRP A 694 -3.24 -16.04 -22.02
N THR A 695 -2.66 -14.85 -21.99
CA THR A 695 -2.41 -14.11 -20.75
C THR A 695 -3.43 -12.99 -20.60
N ASP A 696 -3.46 -12.37 -19.43
CA ASP A 696 -4.48 -11.42 -19.07
C ASP A 696 -4.40 -10.05 -19.74
N ARG A 697 -3.36 -9.78 -20.53
CA ARG A 697 -2.99 -8.41 -20.92
C ARG A 697 -3.20 -8.13 -22.41
N ILE A 698 -3.74 -6.95 -22.74
CA ILE A 698 -3.75 -6.43 -24.12
C ILE A 698 -2.32 -6.10 -24.58
N TYR A 699 -2.01 -6.43 -25.83
CA TYR A 699 -0.73 -6.11 -26.42
C TYR A 699 -0.74 -4.68 -26.96
N THR A 700 -0.12 -3.75 -26.22
CA THR A 700 -0.08 -2.31 -26.59
C THR A 700 1.26 -1.86 -27.17
N TYR A 701 2.28 -2.71 -27.13
CA TYR A 701 3.61 -2.39 -27.64
C TYR A 701 3.65 -2.43 -29.17
N LYS A 702 3.62 -1.27 -29.83
CA LYS A 702 3.55 -1.10 -31.30
C LYS A 702 2.22 -1.51 -31.95
N ASP A 703 1.17 -1.77 -31.17
CA ASP A 703 -0.20 -1.97 -31.66
C ASP A 703 -1.14 -0.92 -31.05
N PRO A 704 -1.23 0.30 -31.63
CA PRO A 704 -2.14 1.33 -31.14
C PRO A 704 -3.62 0.98 -31.38
N SER A 705 -3.90 -0.04 -32.18
CA SER A 705 -5.28 -0.47 -32.52
C SER A 705 -5.91 -1.38 -31.47
N LYS A 706 -5.14 -1.84 -30.46
CA LYS A 706 -5.58 -2.77 -29.40
C LYS A 706 -6.24 -4.05 -29.95
N SER A 707 -5.84 -4.45 -31.16
CA SER A 707 -6.42 -5.58 -31.91
C SER A 707 -5.88 -6.94 -31.43
N THR A 708 -4.76 -6.93 -30.70
CA THR A 708 -4.08 -8.13 -30.22
C THR A 708 -3.93 -8.15 -28.69
N ALA A 709 -3.82 -9.35 -28.13
CA ALA A 709 -3.52 -9.59 -26.71
C ALA A 709 -2.28 -10.47 -26.56
N TYR A 710 -1.63 -10.39 -25.40
CA TYR A 710 -0.48 -11.23 -25.08
C TYR A 710 -0.90 -12.70 -24.92
N ALA A 711 -0.08 -13.59 -25.47
CA ALA A 711 -0.25 -15.02 -25.39
C ALA A 711 1.11 -15.72 -25.28
N LEU A 712 1.19 -16.74 -24.42
CA LEU A 712 2.29 -17.69 -24.43
C LEU A 712 2.21 -18.54 -25.71
N SER A 713 3.32 -18.59 -26.45
CA SER A 713 3.56 -19.53 -27.54
C SER A 713 4.47 -20.64 -27.09
N ILE A 714 4.08 -21.87 -27.40
CA ILE A 714 4.93 -23.05 -27.26
C ILE A 714 5.08 -23.77 -28.59
N ALA A 715 6.29 -24.22 -28.89
CA ALA A 715 6.63 -25.12 -29.99
C ALA A 715 7.92 -25.86 -29.61
N SER A 716 8.27 -26.95 -30.30
CA SER A 716 9.53 -27.67 -30.02
C SER A 716 10.77 -26.77 -30.17
N SER A 717 10.66 -25.72 -30.99
CA SER A 717 11.70 -24.72 -31.22
C SER A 717 11.73 -23.59 -30.18
N GLY A 718 10.73 -23.47 -29.28
CA GLY A 718 10.77 -22.43 -28.27
C GLY A 718 9.53 -22.26 -27.38
N PHE A 719 9.79 -21.59 -26.26
CA PHE A 719 8.82 -21.14 -25.27
C PHE A 719 8.96 -19.62 -25.08
N TYR A 720 7.98 -18.85 -25.55
CA TYR A 720 8.08 -17.39 -25.60
C TYR A 720 6.73 -16.68 -25.59
N SER A 721 6.72 -15.47 -25.03
CA SER A 721 5.57 -14.57 -25.11
C SER A 721 5.44 -13.99 -26.51
N SER A 722 4.20 -13.89 -26.98
CA SER A 722 3.82 -13.39 -28.30
C SER A 722 2.54 -12.58 -28.19
N SER A 723 2.04 -12.05 -29.31
CA SER A 723 0.68 -11.53 -29.40
C SER A 723 -0.17 -12.35 -30.37
N LEU A 724 -1.49 -12.31 -30.18
CA LEU A 724 -2.48 -12.97 -31.04
C LEU A 724 -3.71 -12.06 -31.20
N PRO A 725 -4.37 -12.01 -32.37
CA PRO A 725 -5.63 -11.29 -32.55
C PRO A 725 -6.67 -11.73 -31.52
N ARG A 726 -7.32 -10.76 -30.86
CA ARG A 726 -8.23 -11.03 -29.75
C ARG A 726 -9.43 -11.88 -30.15
N GLU A 727 -9.84 -11.80 -31.41
CA GLU A 727 -10.94 -12.58 -31.98
C GLU A 727 -10.63 -14.08 -32.12
N TYR A 728 -9.35 -14.47 -32.10
CA TYR A 728 -8.93 -15.87 -32.25
C TYR A 728 -9.13 -16.68 -30.98
N GLY A 729 -9.40 -17.97 -31.13
CA GLY A 729 -9.54 -18.91 -30.03
C GLY A 729 -8.18 -19.41 -29.54
N ALA A 730 -7.80 -19.12 -28.30
CA ALA A 730 -6.62 -19.72 -27.67
C ALA A 730 -6.98 -20.43 -26.36
N LEU A 731 -6.05 -21.25 -25.88
CA LEU A 731 -6.21 -22.04 -24.67
C LEU A 731 -6.02 -21.15 -23.44
N ILE A 732 -6.54 -21.59 -22.28
CA ILE A 732 -6.30 -20.91 -21.01
C ILE A 732 -5.82 -21.96 -20.01
N ARG A 733 -4.65 -21.71 -19.41
CA ARG A 733 -4.11 -22.46 -18.30
C ARG A 733 -4.22 -21.61 -17.02
N PRO A 734 -5.23 -21.86 -16.16
CA PRO A 734 -5.50 -21.00 -15.01
C PRO A 734 -4.40 -21.02 -13.96
N VAL A 735 -4.33 -19.95 -13.18
CA VAL A 735 -3.50 -19.81 -11.99
C VAL A 735 -4.33 -19.30 -10.80
N MET A 736 -3.81 -19.50 -9.59
CA MET A 736 -4.38 -18.95 -8.36
C MET A 736 -3.26 -18.57 -7.38
N ASN A 737 -3.52 -17.62 -6.51
CA ASN A 737 -2.58 -17.23 -5.46
C ASN A 737 -2.53 -18.32 -4.36
N TYR A 738 -1.40 -18.41 -3.65
CA TYR A 738 -1.18 -19.32 -2.52
C TYR A 738 -2.18 -19.18 -1.38
#